data_AF-E7GD02-F1
#
_entry.id   AF-E7GD02-F1
#
_cell.length_a   1.000
_cell.length_b   1.000
_cell.length_c   1.000
_cell.angle_alpha   90.00
_cell.angle_beta   90.00
_cell.angle_gamma   90.00
#
_symmetry.space_group_name_H-M   'P 1'
#
loop_
_entity.id
_entity.type
_entity.pdbx_description
1 polymer ?
#
loop_
_entity_poly.entity_id
_entity_poly.type
_entity_poly.pdbx_seq_one_letter_code
_entity_poly.pdbx_strand_id
1 'polypeptide(L)'
;MSQNQFQMNPIGTIDKEHIINVNSKFNKGLKYLSMFSHAILIYKNGENSNILNTNLCQKTVLLKEVHEYQGKIIVEGLDKFDRESLLYDIKPYFPNEDRVKDAVVFEERNYKFLLKNSVSQLGVIRKQAGQYYIEINKCFEDYADILKDYSHIKIVWWFHKFETDKYRRILECDPPYENAPRTGVFASRSPVRPNPIAITTAKILDIDEDMKRIKVSALDCFDKTTCLGISPYVPDRDCVVEYRLPNWLNHWPEWLDDSEFTIMHEPILLIADSHKFEKYIDQSRKNISTRISFDEATLQPVSHKGIMIKGARQNNLKNIDVMIPYHKITVITGVSGSGKSSLAFETIYAESQQRFLASMSLSRRNHFLQLEKPDCDQIIGLPPAIAISQQNNNRNPRSTVGTVTDINSLLRTLFANIGMRHCPKCGRSIEKLSFEEILQLLSCCRAGTSLKIKPIFEKEYEKSIIVLDKRNEQYDDDIQLLETQVKKCLQYGKGAIQVLVDDDDDLLTLQTTEKCYDCNHILFELTPADFSFNHPESMCPVCRGLGVIMDVDVKRIVQYPNLSILDGASLFWGKLRKFQKNPNANWMKGEVLALAELLNVNLELPWNDLPEIFKKQVIYGTGNDKVTWRYTGTHGRTNSICRPVEGAYYILKRLSQNREGISQKSMITHFLTSQLCHCCHGERLKLESRLVTVGNKRFPEVIQMNMDEMNNWIMNLPEQIHLHEIELVNPLLKEIHIKLMHCIKIGVGYLTSDRSIPSLSGGEWQRLQLGSQLNTGLSHILYILDEPTAGLHPKDYALLLEIIESLKKLNNTIIMVEHNRDMMLAADHIIDIGPKAGTMGGYLTAQGSPQEILKSSQSQLGKYLCGQKNITRSTASSLNHWVDIKKINGNNLQNIHITFPLNALTCITGVSGSGKSSLINYGIIPSVHSVIENSIDKNRYYESITGGDSIRRMVHITQKPIGRSSRSTPATYTGLMDEIRMLFSKTEMAKIRNYSMSHFSYNSKEGQCPACHGYGYKTIEVPFMPEMKTKCSMCKGKKFHSPILQILYKGKNISQILDFSMEEALLFFLEHKKISQIIQSFIDIGLGYISLGQSSLTLSGGEAQRIKLAAELQMPNPQHTLYLLDEPSTGLHISDIQKLINIFDRLISKGHTIILVEHHLDVIKNADWIIDMGPEGGEKGGNVNVQGTVYDVQQCSQSYTGQLLKQCYIDENI
;
A
#
# COMPACT_ATOMS: atom_id res chain seq x y z
N MET A 1 0.61 3.13 61.19
CA MET A 1 -0.67 2.42 60.93
C MET A 1 -0.36 0.99 60.52
N SER A 2 -0.75 0.07 61.40
CA SER A 2 -0.76 -1.41 61.37
C SER A 2 -0.33 -2.19 60.11
N GLN A 3 0.86 -2.79 60.19
CA GLN A 3 1.20 -4.23 60.08
C GLN A 3 0.39 -5.29 59.28
N ASN A 4 -0.59 -4.97 58.43
CA ASN A 4 -1.11 -5.93 57.43
C ASN A 4 -1.73 -5.15 56.26
N GLN A 5 -0.91 -4.81 55.26
CA GLN A 5 -1.35 -3.99 54.12
C GLN A 5 -2.17 -4.79 53.08
N PHE A 6 -2.08 -6.12 53.11
CA PHE A 6 -2.79 -7.03 52.20
C PHE A 6 -3.51 -8.12 53.01
N GLN A 7 -4.85 -8.04 53.08
CA GLN A 7 -5.66 -9.04 53.80
C GLN A 7 -6.00 -10.19 52.86
N MET A 8 -5.23 -11.28 52.93
CA MET A 8 -5.51 -12.50 52.18
C MET A 8 -6.50 -13.40 52.93
N ASN A 9 -7.59 -13.77 52.27
CA ASN A 9 -8.63 -14.65 52.82
C ASN A 9 -8.46 -16.06 52.27
N PRO A 10 -8.34 -17.10 53.10
CA PRO A 10 -8.28 -18.48 52.61
C PRO A 10 -9.59 -18.86 51.90
N ILE A 11 -9.46 -19.57 50.78
CA ILE A 11 -10.59 -20.07 49.99
C ILE A 11 -10.97 -21.51 50.34
N GLY A 12 -10.11 -22.23 51.05
CA GLY A 12 -10.31 -23.62 51.41
C GLY A 12 -9.15 -24.21 52.22
N THR A 13 -9.19 -25.52 52.39
CA THR A 13 -8.13 -26.31 53.03
C THR A 13 -7.63 -27.42 52.12
N ILE A 14 -6.38 -27.83 52.33
CA ILE A 14 -5.75 -28.99 51.70
C ILE A 14 -5.51 -30.01 52.81
N ASP A 15 -6.06 -31.22 52.66
CA ASP A 15 -5.87 -32.30 53.64
C ASP A 15 -4.62 -33.15 53.37
N LYS A 16 -4.41 -34.17 54.21
CA LYS A 16 -3.26 -35.08 54.14
C LYS A 16 -3.29 -36.08 52.99
N GLU A 17 -4.46 -36.35 52.43
CA GLU A 17 -4.71 -37.24 51.28
C GLU A 17 -4.71 -36.46 49.95
N HIS A 18 -4.20 -35.22 49.94
CA HIS A 18 -4.16 -34.33 48.78
C HIS A 18 -5.56 -33.96 48.26
N ILE A 19 -6.55 -33.92 49.15
CA ILE A 19 -7.91 -33.47 48.85
C ILE A 19 -8.03 -31.99 49.22
N ILE A 20 -8.45 -31.18 48.25
CA ILE A 20 -8.72 -29.77 48.42
C ILE A 20 -10.22 -29.57 48.65
N ASN A 21 -10.56 -28.96 49.78
CA ASN A 21 -11.92 -28.58 50.14
C ASN A 21 -12.08 -27.06 50.07
N VAL A 22 -12.72 -26.58 49.01
CA VAL A 22 -13.03 -25.16 48.76
C VAL A 22 -14.34 -24.81 49.47
N ASN A 23 -14.37 -23.66 50.14
CA ASN A 23 -15.57 -23.18 50.81
C ASN A 23 -16.71 -22.95 49.80
N SER A 24 -17.93 -23.37 50.14
CA SER A 24 -19.12 -23.32 49.28
C SER A 24 -19.39 -21.95 48.67
N LYS A 25 -19.00 -20.85 49.34
CA LYS A 25 -19.08 -19.47 48.83
C LYS A 25 -18.28 -19.26 47.52
N PHE A 26 -17.22 -20.03 47.31
CA PHE A 26 -16.28 -19.89 46.19
C PHE A 26 -16.46 -20.97 45.10
N ASN A 27 -17.37 -21.95 45.28
CA ASN A 27 -17.60 -23.04 44.31
C ASN A 27 -17.92 -22.54 42.90
N LYS A 28 -18.64 -21.41 42.77
CA LYS A 28 -18.93 -20.79 41.47
C LYS A 28 -17.67 -20.39 40.70
N GLY A 29 -16.56 -20.13 41.38
CA GLY A 29 -15.28 -19.78 40.75
C GLY A 29 -14.58 -20.98 40.10
N LEU A 30 -14.89 -22.20 40.53
CA LEU A 30 -14.30 -23.45 40.03
C LEU A 30 -14.90 -23.93 38.71
N LYS A 31 -15.98 -23.28 38.23
CA LYS A 31 -16.71 -23.68 37.03
C LYS A 31 -15.78 -23.81 35.81
N TYR A 32 -15.78 -24.95 35.12
CA TYR A 32 -14.90 -25.34 34.00
C TYR A 32 -13.44 -25.69 34.36
N LEU A 33 -13.04 -25.71 35.65
CA LEU A 33 -11.70 -26.14 36.05
C LEU A 33 -11.43 -27.60 35.66
N SER A 34 -12.49 -28.43 35.65
CA SER A 34 -12.43 -29.83 35.19
C SER A 34 -11.96 -30.00 33.74
N MET A 35 -12.04 -28.95 32.91
CA MET A 35 -11.56 -29.00 31.52
C MET A 35 -10.03 -28.96 31.42
N PHE A 36 -9.35 -28.44 32.44
CA PHE A 36 -7.89 -28.38 32.50
C PHE A 36 -7.33 -29.67 33.10
N SER A 37 -6.11 -30.01 32.69
CA SER A 37 -5.33 -31.09 33.31
C SER A 37 -4.63 -30.66 34.59
N HIS A 38 -4.19 -29.40 34.68
CA HIS A 38 -3.34 -28.89 35.75
C HIS A 38 -3.84 -27.55 36.29
N ALA A 39 -3.47 -27.25 37.53
CA ALA A 39 -3.70 -25.95 38.15
C ALA A 39 -2.49 -25.54 39.00
N ILE A 40 -2.27 -24.23 39.12
CA ILE A 40 -1.31 -23.62 40.03
C ILE A 40 -2.05 -23.29 41.34
N LEU A 41 -1.60 -23.85 42.44
CA LEU A 41 -2.13 -23.59 43.78
C LEU A 41 -1.26 -22.58 44.50
N ILE A 42 -1.90 -21.63 45.19
CA ILE A 42 -1.24 -20.75 46.17
C ILE A 42 -1.76 -21.14 47.54
N TYR A 43 -0.88 -21.65 48.40
CA TYR A 43 -1.23 -22.19 49.72
C TYR A 43 -0.17 -21.83 50.75
N LYS A 44 -0.44 -22.11 52.03
CA LYS A 44 0.52 -21.91 53.11
C LYS A 44 0.97 -23.26 53.66
N ASN A 45 2.28 -23.52 53.63
CA ASN A 45 2.88 -24.75 54.14
C ASN A 45 4.04 -24.45 55.11
N GLY A 46 3.69 -24.15 56.36
CA GLY A 46 4.63 -24.05 57.49
C GLY A 46 5.98 -23.39 57.14
N GLU A 47 7.07 -24.14 57.33
CA GLU A 47 8.46 -23.71 57.19
C GLU A 47 9.04 -23.84 55.76
N ASN A 48 8.25 -24.30 54.78
CA ASN A 48 8.72 -24.61 53.42
C ASN A 48 8.06 -23.71 52.34
N SER A 49 8.12 -22.39 52.52
CA SER A 49 7.69 -21.43 51.49
C SER A 49 8.70 -21.31 50.34
N ASN A 50 8.21 -21.15 49.11
CA ASN A 50 9.02 -21.01 47.90
C ASN A 50 8.78 -19.69 47.15
N ILE A 51 7.87 -18.84 47.66
CA ILE A 51 7.73 -17.45 47.22
C ILE A 51 8.51 -16.56 48.20
N LEU A 52 9.64 -16.02 47.76
CA LEU A 52 10.49 -15.16 48.57
C LEU A 52 9.71 -13.93 49.03
N ASN A 53 10.05 -13.39 50.22
CA ASN A 53 9.36 -12.28 50.90
C ASN A 53 7.94 -12.59 51.43
N THR A 54 7.47 -13.84 51.32
CA THR A 54 6.15 -14.26 51.82
C THR A 54 6.22 -15.55 52.62
N ASN A 55 5.09 -15.95 53.24
CA ASN A 55 4.91 -17.26 53.86
C ASN A 55 4.09 -18.21 52.97
N LEU A 56 4.02 -17.93 51.67
CA LEU A 56 3.19 -18.67 50.72
C LEU A 56 4.05 -19.62 49.88
N CYS A 57 3.39 -20.68 49.42
CA CYS A 57 3.91 -21.65 48.48
C CYS A 57 3.10 -21.57 47.19
N GLN A 58 3.78 -21.76 46.06
CA GLN A 58 3.15 -22.03 44.78
C GLN A 58 3.60 -23.38 44.24
N LYS A 59 2.65 -24.15 43.70
CA LYS A 59 2.96 -25.42 43.03
C LYS A 59 1.95 -25.70 41.92
N THR A 60 2.45 -26.15 40.78
CA THR A 60 1.62 -26.70 39.70
C THR A 60 1.29 -28.15 40.02
N VAL A 61 0.02 -28.53 39.99
CA VAL A 61 -0.47 -29.87 40.38
C VAL A 61 -1.35 -30.46 39.28
N LEU A 62 -1.38 -31.79 39.20
CA LEU A 62 -2.26 -32.53 38.29
C LEU A 62 -3.65 -32.68 38.93
N LEU A 63 -4.70 -32.36 38.19
CA LEU A 63 -6.10 -32.51 38.60
C LEU A 63 -6.59 -33.92 38.25
N LYS A 64 -6.83 -34.78 39.26
CA LYS A 64 -7.40 -36.12 39.04
C LYS A 64 -8.91 -36.08 38.92
N GLU A 65 -9.57 -35.48 39.90
CA GLU A 65 -11.02 -35.35 39.95
C GLU A 65 -11.40 -33.96 40.47
N VAL A 66 -12.37 -33.32 39.81
CA VAL A 66 -12.82 -31.96 40.13
C VAL A 66 -14.34 -31.96 40.27
N HIS A 67 -14.84 -31.86 41.50
CA HIS A 67 -16.27 -31.73 41.79
C HIS A 67 -16.63 -30.25 42.00
N GLU A 68 -16.78 -29.51 40.90
CA GLU A 68 -16.95 -28.05 40.88
C GLU A 68 -18.10 -27.54 41.78
N TYR A 69 -19.23 -28.24 41.81
CA TYR A 69 -20.40 -27.85 42.61
C TYR A 69 -20.25 -28.14 44.11
N GLN A 70 -19.50 -29.19 44.45
CA GLN A 70 -19.25 -29.59 45.84
C GLN A 70 -18.04 -28.86 46.44
N GLY A 71 -17.18 -28.27 45.61
CA GLY A 71 -15.96 -27.60 46.06
C GLY A 71 -14.84 -28.58 46.42
N LYS A 72 -14.90 -29.83 45.96
CA LYS A 72 -13.92 -30.88 46.26
C LYS A 72 -13.03 -31.15 45.04
N ILE A 73 -11.71 -31.12 45.22
CA ILE A 73 -10.74 -31.38 44.15
C ILE A 73 -9.70 -32.38 44.66
N ILE A 74 -9.46 -33.44 43.90
CA ILE A 74 -8.41 -34.44 44.17
C ILE A 74 -7.23 -34.14 43.26
N VAL A 75 -6.05 -33.93 43.83
CA VAL A 75 -4.84 -33.55 43.09
C VAL A 75 -3.66 -34.49 43.34
N GLU A 76 -2.75 -34.56 42.39
CA GLU A 76 -1.48 -35.29 42.49
C GLU A 76 -0.30 -34.32 42.31
N GLY A 77 0.84 -34.61 42.95
CA GLY A 77 2.06 -33.79 42.86
C GLY A 77 2.28 -32.80 44.00
N LEU A 78 1.44 -32.80 45.04
CA LEU A 78 1.69 -32.05 46.27
C LEU A 78 2.63 -32.82 47.22
N ASP A 79 3.45 -32.09 47.98
CA ASP A 79 4.29 -32.69 49.02
C ASP A 79 3.41 -33.15 50.20
N LYS A 80 3.86 -34.15 50.97
CA LYS A 80 3.10 -34.65 52.14
C LYS A 80 2.98 -33.55 53.21
N PHE A 81 1.77 -33.36 53.72
CA PHE A 81 1.47 -32.38 54.77
C PHE A 81 1.31 -33.04 56.14
N ASP A 82 1.99 -32.51 57.17
CA ASP A 82 1.84 -32.99 58.55
C ASP A 82 0.49 -32.59 59.19
N ARG A 83 -0.14 -31.51 58.69
CA ARG A 83 -1.43 -30.96 59.13
C ARG A 83 -2.18 -30.33 57.95
N GLU A 84 -3.49 -30.11 58.10
CA GLU A 84 -4.27 -29.38 57.10
C GLU A 84 -3.67 -28.00 56.80
N SER A 85 -3.52 -27.68 55.52
CA SER A 85 -2.91 -26.44 55.05
C SER A 85 -3.95 -25.50 54.46
N LEU A 86 -3.78 -24.18 54.68
CA LEU A 86 -4.70 -23.18 54.16
C LEU A 86 -4.43 -22.91 52.68
N LEU A 87 -5.47 -22.99 51.86
CA LEU A 87 -5.45 -22.64 50.45
C LEU A 87 -5.91 -21.18 50.26
N TYR A 88 -5.14 -20.40 49.50
CA TYR A 88 -5.41 -18.99 49.25
C TYR A 88 -5.85 -18.69 47.81
N ASP A 89 -5.41 -19.47 46.82
CA ASP A 89 -5.84 -19.28 45.43
C ASP A 89 -5.66 -20.53 44.57
N ILE A 90 -6.46 -20.63 43.50
CA ILE A 90 -6.36 -21.66 42.46
C ILE A 90 -6.38 -20.96 41.11
N LYS A 91 -5.32 -21.12 40.31
CA LYS A 91 -5.22 -20.61 38.94
C LYS A 91 -5.13 -21.80 37.97
N PRO A 92 -5.92 -21.86 36.89
CA PRO A 92 -5.72 -22.88 35.86
C PRO A 92 -4.34 -22.74 35.22
N TYR A 93 -3.74 -23.86 34.83
CA TYR A 93 -2.43 -23.85 34.17
C TYR A 93 -2.56 -23.48 32.68
N PHE A 94 -1.78 -22.49 32.25
CA PHE A 94 -1.69 -22.05 30.85
C PHE A 94 -0.25 -22.18 30.35
N PRO A 95 0.01 -23.02 29.32
CA PRO A 95 1.35 -23.25 28.79
C PRO A 95 2.05 -21.98 28.31
N ASN A 96 1.34 -21.09 27.62
CA ASN A 96 1.87 -19.80 27.14
C ASN A 96 2.17 -18.77 28.25
N GLU A 97 1.85 -19.04 29.51
CA GLU A 97 2.17 -18.15 30.63
C GLU A 97 3.32 -18.69 31.50
N ASP A 98 3.64 -19.98 31.39
CA ASP A 98 4.58 -20.66 32.29
C ASP A 98 5.63 -21.53 31.58
N ARG A 99 5.47 -21.92 30.31
CA ARG A 99 6.50 -22.63 29.53
C ARG A 99 7.38 -21.64 28.81
N VAL A 100 8.59 -21.43 29.30
CA VAL A 100 9.59 -20.54 28.70
C VAL A 100 10.63 -21.33 27.91
N LYS A 101 11.08 -20.80 26.78
CA LYS A 101 12.17 -21.39 25.99
C LYS A 101 13.52 -21.00 26.59
N ASP A 102 14.50 -21.89 26.52
CA ASP A 102 15.89 -21.63 26.92
C ASP A 102 16.05 -21.15 28.38
N ALA A 103 15.16 -21.58 29.29
CA ALA A 103 15.31 -21.29 30.71
C ALA A 103 16.49 -22.10 31.28
N VAL A 104 17.54 -21.38 31.69
CA VAL A 104 18.74 -21.92 32.33
C VAL A 104 18.69 -21.62 33.83
N VAL A 105 19.10 -22.62 34.61
CA VAL A 105 19.47 -22.49 36.03
C VAL A 105 20.95 -22.81 36.10
N PHE A 106 21.76 -21.86 36.58
CA PHE A 106 23.21 -22.02 36.66
C PHE A 106 23.60 -22.84 37.90
N GLU A 107 23.08 -22.49 39.08
CA GLU A 107 23.27 -23.23 40.34
C GLU A 107 22.10 -22.98 41.31
N GLU A 108 21.52 -24.01 41.92
CA GLU A 108 20.37 -23.85 42.85
C GLU A 108 20.86 -23.55 44.28
N ARG A 109 20.68 -22.29 44.74
CA ARG A 109 21.12 -21.84 46.08
C ARG A 109 20.00 -21.88 47.12
N ASN A 110 20.37 -22.09 48.39
CA ASN A 110 19.41 -22.08 49.51
C ASN A 110 19.01 -20.65 49.91
N TYR A 111 17.75 -20.30 49.67
CA TYR A 111 17.19 -18.96 49.89
C TYR A 111 16.24 -18.86 51.10
N LYS A 112 16.25 -19.86 52.02
CA LYS A 112 15.30 -19.92 53.16
C LYS A 112 15.34 -18.68 54.07
N PHE A 113 16.45 -17.95 54.13
CA PHE A 113 16.60 -16.74 54.96
C PHE A 113 15.81 -15.52 54.44
N LEU A 114 15.39 -15.51 53.17
CA LEU A 114 14.57 -14.43 52.56
C LEU A 114 13.06 -14.66 52.68
N LEU A 115 12.66 -15.75 53.33
CA LEU A 115 11.25 -16.06 53.60
C LEU A 115 10.76 -15.22 54.78
N LYS A 116 9.51 -14.77 54.74
CA LYS A 116 8.90 -13.95 55.80
C LYS A 116 7.66 -14.62 56.35
N ASN A 117 7.40 -14.43 57.65
CA ASN A 117 6.25 -15.04 58.33
C ASN A 117 4.88 -14.42 57.94
N SER A 118 4.87 -13.33 57.17
CA SER A 118 3.67 -12.61 56.71
C SER A 118 3.83 -12.10 55.27
N VAL A 119 2.72 -11.94 54.56
CA VAL A 119 2.70 -11.31 53.23
C VAL A 119 2.92 -9.80 53.38
N SER A 120 4.03 -9.30 52.85
CA SER A 120 4.39 -7.89 52.89
C SER A 120 4.82 -7.44 51.49
N GLN A 121 4.84 -6.13 51.25
CA GLN A 121 5.36 -5.60 49.98
C GLN A 121 6.86 -5.89 49.85
N LEU A 122 7.27 -6.52 48.75
CA LEU A 122 8.69 -6.68 48.37
C LEU A 122 9.20 -5.41 47.69
N GLY A 123 8.43 -4.90 46.72
CA GLY A 123 8.86 -3.81 45.85
C GLY A 123 7.72 -3.19 45.04
N VAL A 124 8.06 -2.34 44.09
CA VAL A 124 7.11 -1.71 43.15
C VAL A 124 7.53 -2.01 41.72
N ILE A 125 6.56 -2.42 40.89
CA ILE A 125 6.76 -2.61 39.46
C ILE A 125 6.58 -1.27 38.75
N ARG A 126 7.58 -0.84 37.98
CA ARG A 126 7.57 0.36 37.15
C ARG A 126 7.55 0.01 35.68
N LYS A 127 6.84 0.81 34.88
CA LYS A 127 6.87 0.77 33.42
C LYS A 127 7.43 2.07 32.87
N GLN A 128 8.65 2.04 32.35
CA GLN A 128 9.34 3.22 31.79
C GLN A 128 9.80 2.91 30.36
N ALA A 129 9.47 3.79 29.41
CA ALA A 129 9.86 3.65 28.00
C ALA A 129 9.54 2.28 27.34
N GLY A 130 8.48 1.59 27.80
CA GLY A 130 8.10 0.27 27.30
C GLY A 130 8.75 -0.92 28.00
N GLN A 131 9.69 -0.68 28.92
CA GLN A 131 10.40 -1.70 29.71
C GLN A 131 9.82 -1.80 31.13
N TYR A 132 9.98 -2.97 31.75
CA TYR A 132 9.47 -3.28 33.09
C TYR A 132 10.62 -3.42 34.09
N TYR A 133 10.48 -2.76 35.25
CA TYR A 133 11.46 -2.82 36.34
C TYR A 133 10.77 -3.18 37.65
N ILE A 134 11.42 -3.98 38.48
CA ILE A 134 11.01 -4.27 39.85
C ILE A 134 11.97 -3.54 40.79
N GLU A 135 11.51 -2.46 41.42
CA GLU A 135 12.27 -1.68 42.41
C GLU A 135 12.12 -2.35 43.79
N ILE A 136 13.21 -2.86 44.36
CA ILE A 136 13.20 -3.52 45.69
C ILE A 136 14.05 -2.69 46.65
N ASN A 137 13.40 -2.08 47.65
CA ASN A 137 14.03 -1.06 48.49
C ASN A 137 14.84 -1.61 49.68
N LYS A 138 14.69 -2.89 50.04
CA LYS A 138 15.31 -3.51 51.22
C LYS A 138 15.90 -4.88 50.86
N CYS A 139 17.11 -5.17 51.37
CA CYS A 139 17.81 -6.45 51.17
C CYS A 139 17.99 -6.80 49.68
N PHE A 140 18.13 -5.81 48.79
CA PHE A 140 18.22 -6.02 47.34
C PHE A 140 19.40 -6.94 46.98
N GLU A 141 20.52 -6.73 47.68
CA GLU A 141 21.78 -7.42 47.45
C GLU A 141 21.61 -8.94 47.61
N ASP A 142 20.84 -9.38 48.61
CA ASP A 142 20.52 -10.79 48.85
C ASP A 142 19.62 -11.38 47.74
N TYR A 143 18.63 -10.61 47.26
CA TYR A 143 17.78 -11.04 46.14
C TYR A 143 18.58 -11.08 44.83
N ALA A 144 19.44 -10.10 44.58
CA ALA A 144 20.26 -10.01 43.38
C ALA A 144 21.23 -11.20 43.28
N ASP A 145 21.92 -11.56 44.38
CA ASP A 145 22.86 -12.69 44.39
C ASP A 145 22.17 -14.01 44.01
N ILE A 146 20.98 -14.28 44.55
CA ILE A 146 20.22 -15.49 44.20
C ILE A 146 19.72 -15.44 42.77
N LEU A 147 19.20 -14.31 42.31
CA LEU A 147 18.53 -14.21 41.01
C LEU A 147 19.49 -14.23 39.82
N LYS A 148 20.78 -13.93 40.02
CA LYS A 148 21.82 -14.04 38.97
C LYS A 148 21.95 -15.45 38.40
N ASP A 149 21.66 -16.47 39.22
CA ASP A 149 21.78 -17.87 38.80
C ASP A 149 20.52 -18.39 38.06
N TYR A 150 19.52 -17.53 37.83
CA TYR A 150 18.28 -17.89 37.12
C TYR A 150 18.03 -16.97 35.92
N SER A 151 17.71 -17.57 34.78
CA SER A 151 17.29 -16.82 33.58
C SER A 151 15.88 -16.21 33.70
N HIS A 152 15.01 -16.82 34.50
CA HIS A 152 13.59 -16.47 34.62
C HIS A 152 13.12 -16.50 36.07
N ILE A 153 12.12 -15.67 36.35
CA ILE A 153 11.48 -15.59 37.67
C ILE A 153 9.96 -15.55 37.55
N LYS A 154 9.29 -16.15 38.53
CA LYS A 154 7.86 -15.98 38.76
C LYS A 154 7.65 -14.79 39.70
N ILE A 155 6.91 -13.80 39.24
CA ILE A 155 6.65 -12.57 39.99
C ILE A 155 5.22 -12.62 40.49
N VAL A 156 5.06 -12.56 41.81
CA VAL A 156 3.76 -12.52 42.50
C VAL A 156 3.45 -11.08 42.87
N TRP A 157 2.34 -10.56 42.38
CA TRP A 157 1.98 -9.14 42.52
C TRP A 157 0.50 -8.94 42.85
N TRP A 158 0.19 -7.79 43.42
CA TRP A 158 -1.16 -7.46 43.90
C TRP A 158 -1.89 -6.57 42.90
N PHE A 159 -3.02 -7.05 42.38
CA PHE A 159 -3.83 -6.38 41.37
C PHE A 159 -4.75 -5.32 42.01
N HIS A 160 -4.14 -4.21 42.42
CA HIS A 160 -4.80 -3.10 43.13
C HIS A 160 -6.07 -2.56 42.44
N LYS A 161 -6.17 -2.56 41.10
CA LYS A 161 -7.40 -2.09 40.42
C LYS A 161 -8.63 -2.99 40.64
N PHE A 162 -8.43 -4.29 40.88
CA PHE A 162 -9.53 -5.23 41.17
C PHE A 162 -9.97 -5.22 42.63
N GLU A 163 -9.47 -4.30 43.45
CA GLU A 163 -10.08 -4.00 44.75
C GLU A 163 -11.41 -3.25 44.60
N THR A 164 -11.65 -2.59 43.46
CA THR A 164 -12.89 -1.87 43.22
C THR A 164 -13.95 -2.74 42.53
N ASP A 165 -15.19 -2.70 43.03
CA ASP A 165 -16.33 -3.47 42.52
C ASP A 165 -16.59 -3.29 41.01
N LYS A 166 -16.23 -2.12 40.47
CA LYS A 166 -16.38 -1.80 39.05
C LYS A 166 -15.62 -2.79 38.15
N TYR A 167 -14.37 -3.11 38.51
CA TYR A 167 -13.53 -4.00 37.69
C TYR A 167 -13.78 -5.48 38.00
N ARG A 168 -14.26 -5.82 39.20
CA ARG A 168 -14.68 -7.20 39.57
C ARG A 168 -15.94 -7.69 38.85
N ARG A 169 -16.74 -6.81 38.23
CA ARG A 169 -17.98 -7.18 37.52
C ARG A 169 -17.77 -7.48 36.03
N ILE A 170 -16.54 -7.38 35.52
CA ILE A 170 -16.21 -7.63 34.11
C ILE A 170 -16.06 -9.14 33.93
N LEU A 171 -17.02 -9.76 33.26
CA LEU A 171 -17.14 -11.21 33.07
C LEU A 171 -16.52 -11.71 31.74
N GLU A 172 -15.86 -10.83 30.98
CA GLU A 172 -15.25 -11.15 29.69
C GLU A 172 -13.72 -11.19 29.78
N CYS A 173 -13.12 -12.19 29.13
CA CYS A 173 -11.68 -12.20 28.83
C CYS A 173 -11.38 -11.15 27.77
N ASP A 174 -10.25 -10.45 27.91
CA ASP A 174 -9.82 -9.41 26.97
C ASP A 174 -8.45 -9.83 26.41
N PRO A 175 -8.32 -10.03 25.08
CA PRO A 175 -9.37 -9.87 24.06
C PRO A 175 -10.48 -10.94 24.17
N PRO A 176 -11.73 -10.60 23.76
CA PRO A 176 -12.83 -11.55 23.76
C PRO A 176 -12.65 -12.61 22.67
N TYR A 177 -12.63 -13.88 23.07
CA TYR A 177 -12.49 -15.02 22.15
C TYR A 177 -13.85 -15.62 21.77
N GLU A 178 -13.97 -16.09 20.53
CA GLU A 178 -15.15 -16.85 20.07
C GLU A 178 -15.30 -18.13 20.92
N ASN A 179 -16.49 -18.35 21.49
CA ASN A 179 -16.83 -19.49 22.37
C ASN A 179 -16.18 -19.53 23.77
N ALA A 180 -15.49 -18.47 24.21
CA ALA A 180 -15.00 -18.42 25.58
C ALA A 180 -16.16 -18.34 26.60
N PRO A 181 -16.11 -19.09 27.73
CA PRO A 181 -17.16 -19.07 28.72
C PRO A 181 -17.26 -17.71 29.44
N ARG A 182 -18.48 -17.16 29.54
CA ARG A 182 -18.75 -15.88 30.23
C ARG A 182 -18.65 -15.94 31.76
N THR A 183 -18.49 -17.12 32.36
CA THR A 183 -18.40 -17.30 33.83
C THR A 183 -17.59 -18.56 34.15
N GLY A 184 -16.56 -18.49 35.00
CA GLY A 184 -15.82 -19.68 35.46
C GLY A 184 -14.30 -19.63 35.23
N VAL A 185 -13.61 -20.61 35.82
CA VAL A 185 -12.16 -20.85 36.00
C VAL A 185 -11.38 -19.64 36.47
N PHE A 186 -11.73 -19.10 37.65
CA PHE A 186 -10.93 -18.11 38.38
C PHE A 186 -10.19 -17.09 37.49
N ALA A 187 -10.92 -16.54 36.50
CA ALA A 187 -10.47 -15.42 35.70
C ALA A 187 -9.96 -14.34 36.66
N SER A 188 -8.81 -13.71 36.36
CA SER A 188 -8.15 -12.72 37.22
C SER A 188 -9.04 -11.57 37.70
N ARG A 189 -10.23 -11.44 37.11
CA ARG A 189 -11.22 -10.38 37.27
C ARG A 189 -12.52 -10.83 37.98
N SER A 190 -12.62 -12.11 38.38
CA SER A 190 -13.86 -12.70 38.90
C SER A 190 -14.31 -12.11 40.25
N PRO A 191 -15.59 -11.77 40.43
CA PRO A 191 -16.09 -11.19 41.69
C PRO A 191 -16.12 -12.20 42.85
N VAL A 192 -16.08 -13.50 42.56
CA VAL A 192 -16.03 -14.57 43.58
C VAL A 192 -14.59 -14.92 44.01
N ARG A 193 -13.55 -14.33 43.40
CA ARG A 193 -12.16 -14.49 43.83
C ARG A 193 -11.86 -13.50 44.96
N PRO A 194 -11.55 -13.95 46.19
CA PRO A 194 -11.37 -13.03 47.31
C PRO A 194 -10.04 -12.27 47.26
N ASN A 195 -8.98 -12.90 46.75
CA ASN A 195 -7.62 -12.35 46.73
C ASN A 195 -7.23 -11.88 45.31
N PRO A 196 -6.98 -10.57 45.07
CA PRO A 196 -6.56 -10.05 43.77
C PRO A 196 -5.06 -10.26 43.54
N ILE A 197 -4.61 -11.52 43.49
CA ILE A 197 -3.21 -11.88 43.30
C ILE A 197 -3.00 -12.39 41.88
N ALA A 198 -1.91 -12.00 41.27
CA ALA A 198 -1.49 -12.51 39.98
C ALA A 198 -0.04 -13.00 40.05
N ILE A 199 0.23 -13.98 39.19
CA ILE A 199 1.55 -14.56 39.01
C ILE A 199 1.88 -14.56 37.53
N THR A 200 3.08 -14.10 37.20
CA THR A 200 3.59 -14.00 35.83
C THR A 200 5.04 -14.49 35.81
N THR A 201 5.37 -15.36 34.87
CA THR A 201 6.75 -15.78 34.59
C THR A 201 7.37 -14.75 33.64
N ALA A 202 8.55 -14.24 33.96
CA ALA A 202 9.25 -13.24 33.15
C ALA A 202 10.76 -13.52 33.10
N LYS A 203 11.40 -13.15 31.98
CA LYS A 203 12.85 -13.26 31.81
C LYS A 203 13.55 -12.12 32.54
N ILE A 204 14.62 -12.44 33.27
CA ILE A 204 15.51 -11.43 33.82
C ILE A 204 16.37 -10.90 32.67
N LEU A 205 16.26 -9.60 32.39
CA LEU A 205 17.03 -8.92 31.36
C LEU A 205 18.30 -8.29 31.92
N ASP A 206 18.21 -7.73 33.13
CA ASP A 206 19.31 -7.04 33.81
C ASP A 206 19.02 -6.93 35.31
N ILE A 207 20.07 -6.96 36.14
CA ILE A 207 20.00 -6.76 37.59
C ILE A 207 20.91 -5.57 37.91
N ASP A 208 20.29 -4.41 38.15
CA ASP A 208 20.97 -3.14 38.37
C ASP A 208 21.11 -2.92 39.89
N GLU A 209 22.29 -3.26 40.42
CA GLU A 209 22.61 -3.15 41.85
C GLU A 209 22.68 -1.69 42.34
N ASP A 210 23.17 -0.78 41.49
CA ASP A 210 23.30 0.64 41.82
C ASP A 210 21.94 1.30 42.02
N MET A 211 20.98 0.98 41.15
CA MET A 211 19.61 1.51 41.19
C MET A 211 18.63 0.62 41.97
N LYS A 212 19.11 -0.50 42.54
CA LYS A 212 18.32 -1.50 43.30
C LYS A 212 17.05 -1.95 42.56
N ARG A 213 17.19 -2.29 41.28
CA ARG A 213 16.07 -2.70 40.42
C ARG A 213 16.41 -3.89 39.53
N ILE A 214 15.40 -4.70 39.24
CA ILE A 214 15.50 -5.86 38.34
C ILE A 214 14.72 -5.53 37.07
N LYS A 215 15.37 -5.55 35.92
CA LYS A 215 14.74 -5.37 34.61
C LYS A 215 14.23 -6.71 34.09
N VAL A 216 12.99 -6.75 33.59
CA VAL A 216 12.35 -7.98 33.10
C VAL A 216 11.64 -7.78 31.76
N SER A 217 11.48 -8.85 30.98
CA SER A 217 11.00 -8.80 29.57
C SER A 217 9.57 -8.28 29.40
N ALA A 218 8.59 -8.90 30.06
CA ALA A 218 7.20 -8.48 29.96
C ALA A 218 6.42 -8.81 31.23
N LEU A 219 5.53 -7.91 31.63
CA LEU A 219 4.58 -8.11 32.72
C LEU A 219 3.20 -7.59 32.33
N ASP A 220 2.16 -8.39 32.55
CA ASP A 220 0.76 -7.97 32.41
C ASP A 220 0.26 -7.22 33.65
N CYS A 221 0.96 -6.16 34.03
CA CYS A 221 0.59 -5.32 35.17
C CYS A 221 0.66 -3.83 34.84
N PHE A 222 -0.02 -3.01 35.65
CA PHE A 222 0.01 -1.56 35.49
C PHE A 222 1.28 -0.96 36.09
N ASP A 223 1.68 0.22 35.61
CA ASP A 223 2.73 0.99 36.27
C ASP A 223 2.37 1.24 37.74
N LYS A 224 3.38 1.20 38.62
CA LYS A 224 3.27 1.34 40.09
C LYS A 224 2.53 0.19 40.79
N THR A 225 2.47 -1.00 40.18
CA THR A 225 1.85 -2.17 40.82
C THR A 225 2.74 -2.72 41.94
N THR A 226 2.14 -3.12 43.06
CA THR A 226 2.88 -3.70 44.19
C THR A 226 3.34 -5.14 43.89
N CYS A 227 4.65 -5.39 44.00
CA CYS A 227 5.22 -6.74 44.00
C CYS A 227 5.19 -7.31 45.43
N LEU A 228 4.59 -8.48 45.61
CA LEU A 228 4.48 -9.17 46.91
C LEU A 228 5.65 -10.12 47.16
N GLY A 229 6.09 -10.81 46.10
CA GLY A 229 7.16 -11.79 46.20
C GLY A 229 7.66 -12.21 44.83
N ILE A 230 8.85 -12.81 44.82
CA ILE A 230 9.49 -13.37 43.63
C ILE A 230 9.84 -14.82 43.95
N SER A 231 9.73 -15.70 42.98
CA SER A 231 10.13 -17.10 43.10
C SER A 231 10.97 -17.49 41.89
N PRO A 232 12.15 -18.11 42.08
CA PRO A 232 12.95 -18.59 40.96
C PRO A 232 12.18 -19.60 40.11
N TYR A 233 12.25 -19.45 38.79
CA TYR A 233 11.66 -20.40 37.85
C TYR A 233 12.63 -21.57 37.60
N VAL A 234 12.19 -22.80 37.87
CA VAL A 234 13.01 -24.01 37.64
C VAL A 234 12.29 -24.90 36.63
N PRO A 235 12.82 -25.08 35.40
CA PRO A 235 12.13 -25.79 34.32
C PRO A 235 11.63 -27.18 34.72
N ASP A 236 12.46 -28.00 35.37
CA ASP A 236 12.11 -29.38 35.75
C ASP A 236 10.95 -29.47 36.75
N ARG A 237 10.73 -28.41 37.53
CA ARG A 237 9.67 -28.34 38.54
C ARG A 237 8.43 -27.59 38.04
N ASP A 238 8.64 -26.53 37.28
CA ASP A 238 7.63 -25.55 36.92
C ASP A 238 7.03 -25.79 35.52
N CYS A 239 7.72 -26.49 34.62
CA CYS A 239 7.24 -26.79 33.27
C CYS A 239 6.47 -28.12 33.23
N VAL A 240 5.21 -28.07 32.81
CA VAL A 240 4.40 -29.27 32.55
C VAL A 240 4.50 -29.68 31.09
N VAL A 241 5.01 -30.89 30.84
CA VAL A 241 5.23 -31.44 29.48
C VAL A 241 3.92 -31.96 28.86
N GLU A 242 3.13 -32.73 29.62
CA GLU A 242 1.86 -33.29 29.16
C GLU A 242 0.68 -32.54 29.79
N TYR A 243 -0.13 -31.87 28.97
CA TYR A 243 -1.30 -31.14 29.45
C TYR A 243 -2.49 -31.27 28.50
N ARG A 244 -3.69 -31.13 29.07
CA ARG A 244 -4.96 -30.95 28.39
C ARG A 244 -5.49 -29.54 28.61
N LEU A 245 -5.86 -28.87 27.52
CA LEU A 245 -6.56 -27.58 27.50
C LEU A 245 -7.97 -27.71 26.90
N PRO A 246 -8.90 -26.82 27.26
CA PRO A 246 -10.15 -26.64 26.54
C PRO A 246 -9.96 -26.33 25.04
N ASN A 247 -10.82 -26.87 24.17
CA ASN A 247 -10.73 -26.67 22.71
C ASN A 247 -10.68 -25.20 22.24
N TRP A 248 -11.33 -24.28 22.98
CA TRP A 248 -11.33 -22.85 22.64
C TRP A 248 -9.97 -22.16 22.91
N LEU A 249 -9.02 -22.84 23.54
CA LEU A 249 -7.62 -22.40 23.74
C LEU A 249 -6.63 -23.07 22.78
N ASN A 250 -7.07 -23.89 21.82
CA ASN A 250 -6.17 -24.59 20.89
C ASN A 250 -5.32 -23.65 20.01
N HIS A 251 -5.68 -22.37 19.91
CA HIS A 251 -4.93 -21.36 19.17
C HIS A 251 -3.80 -20.70 19.99
N TRP A 252 -3.71 -20.99 21.29
CA TRP A 252 -2.65 -20.43 22.14
C TRP A 252 -1.32 -21.13 21.84
N PRO A 253 -0.22 -20.37 21.79
CA PRO A 253 1.09 -20.98 21.61
C PRO A 253 1.41 -21.89 22.80
N GLU A 254 2.22 -22.92 22.56
CA GLU A 254 2.63 -23.83 23.63
C GLU A 254 3.68 -23.24 24.57
N TRP A 255 4.28 -22.11 24.19
CA TRP A 255 5.38 -21.44 24.89
C TRP A 255 5.04 -19.96 25.11
N LEU A 256 5.49 -19.40 26.23
CA LEU A 256 5.51 -17.97 26.50
C LEU A 256 6.42 -17.28 25.49
N ASP A 257 5.86 -16.28 24.79
CA ASP A 257 6.63 -15.39 23.93
C ASP A 257 7.26 -14.29 24.79
N ASP A 258 8.44 -14.59 25.32
CA ASP A 258 9.26 -13.66 26.12
C ASP A 258 10.26 -12.87 25.27
N SER A 259 10.16 -12.99 23.93
CA SER A 259 10.91 -12.17 23.01
C SER A 259 10.31 -10.76 23.01
N GLU A 260 10.91 -9.84 23.79
CA GLU A 260 10.66 -8.42 23.54
C GLU A 260 10.87 -8.17 22.05
N PHE A 261 9.94 -7.43 21.39
CA PHE A 261 10.21 -6.74 20.13
C PHE A 261 11.38 -5.79 20.37
N THR A 262 12.57 -6.36 20.36
CA THR A 262 13.82 -5.65 20.40
C THR A 262 13.83 -4.86 19.10
N ILE A 263 14.11 -3.57 19.19
CA ILE A 263 14.68 -2.84 18.07
C ILE A 263 16.00 -3.56 17.81
N MET A 264 15.96 -4.63 17.02
CA MET A 264 17.16 -5.33 16.59
C MET A 264 17.85 -4.37 15.66
N HIS A 265 18.93 -3.77 16.15
CA HIS A 265 19.97 -3.30 15.26
C HIS A 265 20.36 -4.50 14.39
N GLU A 266 20.32 -4.31 13.07
CA GLU A 266 20.68 -5.38 12.15
C GLU A 266 22.11 -5.82 12.46
N PRO A 267 22.34 -7.13 12.65
CA PRO A 267 23.66 -7.61 13.00
C PRO A 267 24.64 -7.34 11.85
N ILE A 268 25.89 -7.03 12.18
CA ILE A 268 26.95 -6.88 11.18
C ILE A 268 27.11 -8.24 10.49
N LEU A 269 26.91 -8.27 9.17
CA LEU A 269 27.01 -9.49 8.39
C LEU A 269 28.49 -9.90 8.26
N LEU A 270 28.81 -11.10 8.73
CA LEU A 270 30.15 -11.69 8.62
C LEU A 270 30.22 -12.60 7.38
N ILE A 271 31.37 -12.58 6.69
CA ILE A 271 31.65 -13.40 5.50
C ILE A 271 31.72 -14.89 5.90
N ALA A 272 31.27 -15.79 5.03
CA ALA A 272 31.36 -17.23 5.28
C ALA A 272 32.79 -17.74 5.44
N ASP A 273 32.97 -18.62 6.43
CA ASP A 273 34.24 -19.27 6.74
C ASP A 273 34.73 -20.15 5.57
N SER A 274 33.83 -20.64 4.72
CA SER A 274 34.14 -21.34 3.47
C SER A 274 34.89 -20.47 2.46
N HIS A 275 34.59 -19.18 2.34
CA HIS A 275 35.34 -18.27 1.45
C HIS A 275 36.79 -18.07 1.90
N LYS A 276 37.09 -18.25 3.19
CA LYS A 276 38.47 -18.24 3.69
C LYS A 276 39.28 -19.46 3.20
N PHE A 277 38.63 -20.55 2.81
CA PHE A 277 39.31 -21.72 2.20
C PHE A 277 39.88 -21.42 0.81
N GLU A 278 39.36 -20.43 0.06
CA GLU A 278 39.84 -20.13 -1.30
C GLU A 278 41.34 -19.75 -1.35
N LYS A 279 41.88 -19.18 -0.26
CA LYS A 279 43.31 -18.88 -0.10
C LYS A 279 44.19 -20.14 -0.12
N TYR A 280 43.64 -21.28 0.29
CA TYR A 280 44.33 -22.55 0.49
C TYR A 280 44.15 -23.52 -0.69
N ILE A 281 43.34 -23.19 -1.70
CA ILE A 281 43.05 -24.01 -2.87
C ILE A 281 44.12 -23.82 -3.98
N ASP A 282 44.47 -24.90 -4.70
CA ASP A 282 45.38 -24.85 -5.86
C ASP A 282 44.67 -24.31 -7.12
N GLN A 283 45.11 -23.15 -7.61
CA GLN A 283 44.47 -22.41 -8.72
C GLN A 283 44.72 -23.01 -10.11
N SER A 284 45.58 -24.03 -10.24
CA SER A 284 45.95 -24.64 -11.52
C SER A 284 44.89 -25.60 -12.11
N ARG A 285 43.78 -25.85 -11.40
CA ARG A 285 42.73 -26.82 -11.77
C ARG A 285 41.43 -26.23 -12.34
N LYS A 286 41.40 -24.94 -12.69
CA LYS A 286 40.26 -24.31 -13.39
C LYS A 286 40.39 -24.46 -14.90
N ASN A 287 39.90 -25.55 -15.48
CA ASN A 287 39.52 -25.61 -16.91
C ASN A 287 38.72 -26.88 -17.21
N ILE A 288 37.42 -26.72 -17.49
CA ILE A 288 36.69 -27.45 -18.52
C ILE A 288 35.59 -26.50 -19.02
N SER A 289 35.68 -26.17 -20.31
CA SER A 289 34.68 -25.41 -21.06
C SER A 289 33.69 -26.37 -21.73
N THR A 290 32.39 -26.12 -21.63
CA THR A 290 31.39 -26.69 -22.53
C THR A 290 30.39 -25.63 -22.98
N ARG A 291 30.33 -25.42 -24.31
CA ARG A 291 29.36 -24.57 -25.00
C ARG A 291 28.04 -25.32 -25.14
N ILE A 292 26.92 -24.61 -24.95
CA ILE A 292 25.60 -25.07 -25.36
C ILE A 292 25.02 -24.05 -26.35
N SER A 293 24.72 -24.53 -27.56
CA SER A 293 23.95 -23.88 -28.61
C SER A 293 22.46 -24.15 -28.41
N PHE A 294 21.61 -23.17 -28.70
CA PHE A 294 20.15 -23.36 -28.80
C PHE A 294 19.72 -23.19 -30.25
N ASP A 295 19.13 -24.23 -30.81
CA ASP A 295 18.39 -24.19 -32.08
C ASP A 295 16.98 -23.63 -31.81
N GLU A 296 16.59 -22.60 -32.56
CA GLU A 296 15.22 -22.08 -32.59
C GLU A 296 14.37 -22.90 -33.57
N ALA A 297 13.38 -23.62 -33.05
CA ALA A 297 12.41 -24.34 -33.86
C ALA A 297 11.39 -23.36 -34.47
N THR A 298 11.46 -23.19 -35.79
CA THR A 298 10.50 -22.45 -36.62
C THR A 298 9.12 -23.12 -36.65
N LEU A 299 8.10 -22.42 -36.14
CA LEU A 299 6.69 -22.70 -36.42
C LEU A 299 6.25 -21.94 -37.68
N GLN A 300 5.65 -22.66 -38.64
CA GLN A 300 5.14 -22.09 -39.89
C GLN A 300 3.78 -21.39 -39.68
N PRO A 301 3.56 -20.18 -40.21
CA PRO A 301 2.26 -19.52 -40.15
C PRO A 301 1.32 -19.99 -41.27
N VAL A 302 0.05 -20.21 -40.90
CA VAL A 302 -1.05 -20.57 -41.80
C VAL A 302 -1.58 -19.34 -42.57
N SER A 303 -2.05 -19.60 -43.78
CA SER A 303 -2.26 -18.74 -44.96
C SER A 303 -3.43 -17.74 -44.93
N HIS A 304 -3.57 -16.90 -43.91
CA HIS A 304 -4.51 -15.77 -43.97
C HIS A 304 -3.78 -14.43 -44.19
N LYS A 305 -4.31 -13.56 -45.05
CA LYS A 305 -3.71 -12.24 -45.37
C LYS A 305 -3.91 -11.17 -44.27
N GLY A 306 -4.85 -11.39 -43.34
CA GLY A 306 -5.18 -10.46 -42.25
C GLY A 306 -6.45 -10.87 -41.48
N ILE A 307 -6.81 -10.10 -40.47
CA ILE A 307 -8.06 -10.16 -39.71
C ILE A 307 -9.14 -9.44 -40.53
N MET A 308 -10.26 -10.10 -40.79
CA MET A 308 -11.37 -9.53 -41.55
C MET A 308 -12.59 -9.35 -40.66
N ILE A 309 -13.10 -8.13 -40.58
CA ILE A 309 -14.33 -7.77 -39.89
C ILE A 309 -15.38 -7.42 -40.94
N LYS A 310 -16.56 -8.04 -40.86
CA LYS A 310 -17.71 -7.74 -41.73
C LYS A 310 -18.90 -7.24 -40.92
N GLY A 311 -19.52 -6.17 -41.39
CA GLY A 311 -20.76 -5.62 -40.89
C GLY A 311 -20.70 -5.18 -39.42
N ALA A 312 -19.64 -4.51 -38.98
CA ALA A 312 -19.56 -4.03 -37.60
C ALA A 312 -20.56 -2.90 -37.34
N ARG A 313 -21.39 -3.06 -36.30
CA ARG A 313 -22.51 -2.17 -35.92
C ARG A 313 -22.52 -1.76 -34.45
N GLN A 314 -21.53 -2.17 -33.67
CA GLN A 314 -21.42 -1.82 -32.26
C GLN A 314 -21.51 -0.29 -32.03
N ASN A 315 -22.37 0.13 -31.12
CA ASN A 315 -22.70 1.53 -30.82
C ASN A 315 -23.16 2.34 -32.05
N ASN A 316 -22.28 3.18 -32.59
CA ASN A 316 -22.56 4.09 -33.69
C ASN A 316 -21.96 3.64 -35.02
N LEU A 317 -21.27 2.49 -35.07
CA LEU A 317 -20.70 1.93 -36.30
C LEU A 317 -21.79 1.63 -37.33
N LYS A 318 -21.53 1.96 -38.60
CA LYS A 318 -22.52 1.95 -39.68
C LYS A 318 -22.34 0.78 -40.62
N ASN A 319 -22.36 -0.44 -40.07
CA ASN A 319 -22.20 -1.68 -40.82
C ASN A 319 -20.91 -1.69 -41.65
N ILE A 320 -19.78 -1.41 -40.99
CA ILE A 320 -18.49 -1.24 -41.66
C ILE A 320 -17.76 -2.57 -41.84
N ASP A 321 -17.09 -2.71 -42.99
CA ASP A 321 -16.19 -3.80 -43.29
C ASP A 321 -14.74 -3.29 -43.19
N VAL A 322 -13.90 -4.02 -42.46
CA VAL A 322 -12.53 -3.59 -42.16
C VAL A 322 -11.58 -4.78 -42.30
N MET A 323 -10.39 -4.52 -42.85
CA MET A 323 -9.32 -5.50 -42.97
C MET A 323 -8.06 -5.01 -42.25
N ILE A 324 -7.53 -5.82 -41.35
CA ILE A 324 -6.35 -5.53 -40.53
C ILE A 324 -5.26 -6.54 -40.91
N PRO A 325 -4.12 -6.10 -41.48
CA PRO A 325 -3.07 -7.02 -41.89
C PRO A 325 -2.35 -7.66 -40.69
N TYR A 326 -1.96 -8.92 -40.80
CA TYR A 326 -1.14 -9.56 -39.76
C TYR A 326 0.28 -9.00 -39.72
N HIS A 327 0.92 -9.11 -38.56
CA HIS A 327 2.34 -8.80 -38.35
C HIS A 327 2.71 -7.35 -38.69
N LYS A 328 1.71 -6.46 -38.61
CA LYS A 328 1.81 -5.03 -38.95
C LYS A 328 1.26 -4.17 -37.83
N ILE A 329 1.69 -2.91 -37.80
CA ILE A 329 1.15 -1.86 -36.95
C ILE A 329 0.00 -1.19 -37.70
N THR A 330 -1.21 -1.34 -37.16
CA THR A 330 -2.42 -0.69 -37.66
C THR A 330 -2.86 0.40 -36.70
N VAL A 331 -2.99 1.65 -37.16
CA VAL A 331 -3.54 2.76 -36.37
C VAL A 331 -4.99 3.02 -36.76
N ILE A 332 -5.87 3.05 -35.76
CA ILE A 332 -7.27 3.48 -35.89
C ILE A 332 -7.36 4.93 -35.41
N THR A 333 -7.78 5.82 -36.30
CA THR A 333 -7.84 7.27 -36.05
C THR A 333 -9.21 7.85 -36.47
N GLY A 334 -9.41 9.14 -36.21
CA GLY A 334 -10.65 9.86 -36.48
C GLY A 334 -11.08 10.76 -35.32
N VAL A 335 -12.12 11.58 -35.52
CA VAL A 335 -12.57 12.58 -34.52
C VAL A 335 -13.05 11.96 -33.21
N SER A 336 -13.08 12.74 -32.12
CA SER A 336 -13.59 12.24 -30.83
C SER A 336 -15.05 11.78 -30.97
N GLY A 337 -15.40 10.59 -30.47
CA GLY A 337 -16.73 10.00 -30.66
C GLY A 337 -17.02 9.43 -32.07
N SER A 338 -16.03 9.27 -32.95
CA SER A 338 -16.25 8.73 -34.30
C SER A 338 -16.54 7.23 -34.36
N GLY A 339 -16.20 6.46 -33.30
CA GLY A 339 -16.40 5.00 -33.24
C GLY A 339 -15.12 4.16 -33.12
N LYS A 340 -13.95 4.78 -32.90
CA LYS A 340 -12.64 4.10 -32.78
C LYS A 340 -12.62 3.02 -31.70
N SER A 341 -12.97 3.39 -30.46
CA SER A 341 -13.01 2.47 -29.32
C SER A 341 -14.12 1.42 -29.49
N SER A 342 -15.23 1.77 -30.14
CA SER A 342 -16.30 0.82 -30.49
C SER A 342 -15.76 -0.30 -31.40
N LEU A 343 -14.91 0.03 -32.38
CA LEU A 343 -14.28 -0.96 -33.25
C LEU A 343 -13.17 -1.74 -32.52
N ALA A 344 -12.21 -1.05 -31.91
CA ALA A 344 -11.04 -1.68 -31.32
C ALA A 344 -11.37 -2.53 -30.08
N PHE A 345 -12.07 -1.96 -29.10
CA PHE A 345 -12.29 -2.57 -27.79
C PHE A 345 -13.63 -3.29 -27.69
N GLU A 346 -14.72 -2.64 -28.10
CA GLU A 346 -16.05 -3.21 -27.93
C GLU A 346 -16.44 -4.24 -29.01
N THR A 347 -15.71 -4.27 -30.12
CA THR A 347 -15.91 -5.25 -31.20
C THR A 347 -14.76 -6.26 -31.25
N ILE A 348 -13.55 -5.83 -31.62
CA ILE A 348 -12.41 -6.73 -31.87
C ILE A 348 -11.91 -7.38 -30.58
N TYR A 349 -11.57 -6.59 -29.56
CA TYR A 349 -11.09 -7.14 -28.27
C TYR A 349 -12.15 -8.00 -27.58
N ALA A 350 -13.40 -7.52 -27.53
CA ALA A 350 -14.51 -8.23 -26.92
C ALA A 350 -14.75 -9.61 -27.56
N GLU A 351 -14.76 -9.69 -28.89
CA GLU A 351 -14.90 -10.96 -29.61
C GLU A 351 -13.72 -11.90 -29.33
N SER A 352 -12.48 -11.39 -29.33
CA SER A 352 -11.30 -12.20 -29.07
C SER A 352 -11.31 -12.80 -27.66
N GLN A 353 -11.61 -11.98 -26.66
CA GLN A 353 -11.75 -12.42 -25.26
C GLN A 353 -12.86 -13.47 -25.13
N GLN A 354 -14.01 -13.27 -25.78
CA GLN A 354 -15.10 -14.24 -25.76
C GLN A 354 -14.69 -15.58 -26.38
N ARG A 355 -14.01 -15.58 -27.54
CA ARG A 355 -13.50 -16.81 -28.19
C ARG A 355 -12.50 -17.55 -27.30
N PHE A 356 -11.60 -16.80 -26.67
CA PHE A 356 -10.64 -17.37 -25.72
C PHE A 356 -11.35 -18.01 -24.51
N LEU A 357 -12.32 -17.31 -23.91
CA LEU A 357 -13.08 -17.83 -22.75
C LEU A 357 -13.95 -19.03 -23.09
N ALA A 358 -14.55 -19.05 -24.28
CA ALA A 358 -15.33 -20.18 -24.78
C ALA A 358 -14.47 -21.47 -24.92
N SER A 359 -13.14 -21.34 -25.03
CA SER A 359 -12.23 -22.48 -25.06
C SER A 359 -11.96 -23.10 -23.67
N MET A 360 -12.23 -22.38 -22.57
CA MET A 360 -11.97 -22.86 -21.19
C MET A 360 -12.87 -24.02 -20.75
N SER A 361 -12.65 -24.58 -19.56
CA SER A 361 -13.40 -25.73 -19.02
C SER A 361 -14.93 -25.50 -18.90
N LEU A 362 -15.72 -26.58 -19.02
CA LEU A 362 -17.20 -26.57 -19.01
C LEU A 362 -17.82 -25.85 -17.81
N SER A 363 -17.26 -26.02 -16.60
CA SER A 363 -17.75 -25.37 -15.37
C SER A 363 -17.62 -23.84 -15.43
N ARG A 364 -16.62 -23.33 -16.14
CA ARG A 364 -16.37 -21.90 -16.32
C ARG A 364 -17.26 -21.33 -17.43
N ARG A 365 -17.47 -22.05 -18.54
CA ARG A 365 -18.29 -21.61 -19.69
C ARG A 365 -19.70 -21.15 -19.30
N ASN A 366 -20.37 -21.82 -18.38
CA ASN A 366 -21.75 -21.47 -17.98
C ASN A 366 -21.89 -20.08 -17.35
N HIS A 367 -20.85 -19.57 -16.69
CA HIS A 367 -20.85 -18.19 -16.17
C HIS A 367 -20.69 -17.15 -17.29
N PHE A 368 -19.97 -17.49 -18.36
CA PHE A 368 -19.62 -16.59 -19.46
C PHE A 368 -20.65 -16.57 -20.60
N LEU A 369 -21.52 -17.58 -20.71
CA LEU A 369 -22.63 -17.60 -21.68
C LEU A 369 -23.65 -16.47 -21.49
N GLN A 370 -23.59 -15.74 -20.37
CA GLN A 370 -24.44 -14.57 -20.09
C GLN A 370 -23.92 -13.27 -20.71
N LEU A 371 -22.76 -13.27 -21.36
CA LEU A 371 -22.19 -12.07 -21.99
C LEU A 371 -22.86 -11.78 -23.34
N GLU A 372 -23.29 -10.53 -23.54
CA GLU A 372 -23.80 -10.05 -24.84
C GLU A 372 -22.66 -10.10 -25.88
N LYS A 373 -22.93 -10.68 -27.06
CA LYS A 373 -21.99 -10.70 -28.19
C LYS A 373 -21.87 -9.31 -28.82
N PRO A 374 -20.70 -8.91 -29.32
CA PRO A 374 -20.57 -7.69 -30.12
C PRO A 374 -21.46 -7.73 -31.37
N ASP A 375 -22.05 -6.60 -31.74
CA ASP A 375 -22.89 -6.51 -32.94
C ASP A 375 -22.04 -6.41 -34.22
N CYS A 376 -21.79 -7.56 -34.85
CA CYS A 376 -21.15 -7.70 -36.15
C CYS A 376 -21.66 -8.94 -36.89
N ASP A 377 -21.50 -8.99 -38.22
CA ASP A 377 -21.90 -10.17 -39.00
C ASP A 377 -20.90 -11.31 -38.86
N GLN A 378 -19.62 -11.01 -39.02
CA GLN A 378 -18.56 -12.01 -38.94
C GLN A 378 -17.20 -11.39 -38.68
N ILE A 379 -16.38 -12.06 -37.87
CA ILE A 379 -14.95 -11.77 -37.72
C ILE A 379 -14.14 -13.03 -38.02
N ILE A 380 -13.25 -12.98 -39.01
CA ILE A 380 -12.43 -14.10 -39.48
C ILE A 380 -10.95 -13.81 -39.19
N GLY A 381 -10.23 -14.84 -38.73
CA GLY A 381 -8.79 -14.72 -38.49
C GLY A 381 -8.42 -13.94 -37.22
N LEU A 382 -9.29 -13.90 -36.21
CA LEU A 382 -9.01 -13.16 -34.97
C LEU A 382 -8.16 -14.00 -34.00
N PRO A 383 -6.88 -13.61 -33.72
CA PRO A 383 -6.07 -14.27 -32.71
C PRO A 383 -6.49 -13.85 -31.28
N PRO A 384 -5.95 -14.49 -30.23
CA PRO A 384 -6.08 -14.01 -28.86
C PRO A 384 -5.55 -12.58 -28.72
N ALA A 385 -6.31 -11.72 -28.03
CA ALA A 385 -6.01 -10.30 -27.93
C ALA A 385 -5.70 -9.86 -26.50
N ILE A 386 -4.70 -8.99 -26.37
CA ILE A 386 -4.33 -8.33 -25.12
C ILE A 386 -4.57 -6.83 -25.28
N ALA A 387 -5.45 -6.27 -24.46
CA ALA A 387 -5.71 -4.83 -24.42
C ALA A 387 -4.82 -4.14 -23.37
N ILE A 388 -4.16 -3.07 -23.78
CA ILE A 388 -3.40 -2.18 -22.89
C ILE A 388 -4.05 -0.81 -22.96
N SER A 389 -4.77 -0.45 -21.91
CA SER A 389 -5.46 0.84 -21.80
C SER A 389 -4.95 1.66 -20.62
N GLN A 390 -5.16 2.98 -20.70
CA GLN A 390 -4.77 3.91 -19.64
C GLN A 390 -5.69 3.85 -18.40
N GLN A 391 -6.81 3.12 -18.45
CA GLN A 391 -7.81 3.17 -17.39
C GLN A 391 -7.27 2.58 -16.07
N ASN A 392 -7.02 3.50 -15.14
CA ASN A 392 -6.49 3.32 -13.78
C ASN A 392 -7.45 2.56 -12.84
N ASN A 393 -7.87 1.34 -13.20
CA ASN A 393 -8.71 0.55 -12.32
C ASN A 393 -7.82 -0.32 -11.42
N ASN A 394 -7.53 0.22 -10.23
CA ASN A 394 -6.91 -0.43 -9.06
C ASN A 394 -5.38 -0.62 -9.10
N ARG A 395 -4.64 0.47 -8.86
CA ARG A 395 -3.24 0.38 -8.44
C ARG A 395 -3.18 -0.08 -6.98
N ASN A 396 -3.00 -1.37 -6.77
CA ASN A 396 -2.80 -1.93 -5.43
C ASN A 396 -1.49 -1.37 -4.85
N PRO A 397 -1.49 -0.79 -3.63
CA PRO A 397 -0.27 -0.28 -3.00
C PRO A 397 0.80 -1.36 -2.76
N ARG A 398 0.40 -2.64 -2.73
CA ARG A 398 1.31 -3.79 -2.64
C ARG A 398 1.94 -4.18 -3.97
N SER A 399 1.45 -3.69 -5.11
CA SER A 399 2.09 -3.94 -6.39
C SER A 399 3.28 -3.00 -6.58
N THR A 400 4.41 -3.54 -7.00
CA THR A 400 5.63 -2.80 -7.34
C THR A 400 6.04 -3.03 -8.78
N VAL A 401 6.96 -2.20 -9.27
CA VAL A 401 7.59 -2.33 -10.59
C VAL A 401 8.12 -3.75 -10.81
N GLY A 402 8.83 -4.31 -9.83
CA GLY A 402 9.37 -5.68 -9.88
C GLY A 402 8.33 -6.78 -9.93
N THR A 403 7.16 -6.58 -9.31
CA THR A 403 6.06 -7.56 -9.39
C THR A 403 5.36 -7.57 -10.75
N VAL A 404 5.34 -6.42 -11.44
CA VAL A 404 4.68 -6.28 -12.76
C VAL A 404 5.58 -6.74 -13.90
N THR A 405 6.89 -6.55 -13.75
CA THR A 405 7.92 -7.02 -14.70
C THR A 405 8.34 -8.46 -14.48
N ASP A 406 7.86 -9.08 -13.40
CA ASP A 406 8.23 -10.42 -12.91
C ASP A 406 9.72 -10.58 -12.51
N ILE A 407 10.48 -9.47 -12.51
CA ILE A 407 11.89 -9.44 -12.08
C ILE A 407 11.99 -9.87 -10.61
N ASN A 408 11.05 -9.44 -9.76
CA ASN A 408 11.06 -9.86 -8.36
C ASN A 408 10.85 -11.37 -8.21
N SER A 409 10.07 -12.03 -9.06
CA SER A 409 9.93 -13.49 -8.98
C SER A 409 11.24 -14.19 -9.27
N LEU A 410 11.95 -13.76 -10.32
CA LEU A 410 13.26 -14.29 -10.67
C LEU A 410 14.30 -14.03 -9.57
N LEU A 411 14.32 -12.82 -9.01
CA LEU A 411 15.21 -12.48 -7.88
C LEU A 411 14.90 -13.32 -6.64
N ARG A 412 13.63 -13.58 -6.34
CA ARG A 412 13.25 -14.46 -5.21
C ARG A 412 13.74 -15.89 -5.42
N THR A 413 13.67 -16.40 -6.65
CA THR A 413 14.25 -17.70 -7.01
C THR A 413 15.76 -17.71 -6.90
N LEU A 414 16.42 -16.63 -7.35
CA LEU A 414 17.89 -16.47 -7.25
C LEU A 414 18.34 -16.54 -5.79
N PHE A 415 17.73 -15.72 -4.94
CA PHE A 415 18.05 -15.67 -3.51
C PHE A 415 17.65 -16.95 -2.76
N ALA A 416 16.60 -17.66 -3.20
CA ALA A 416 16.26 -18.94 -2.59
C ALA A 416 17.27 -20.05 -2.92
N ASN A 417 17.85 -20.03 -4.12
CA ASN A 417 18.77 -21.08 -4.58
C ASN A 417 20.21 -20.88 -4.11
N ILE A 418 20.74 -19.65 -4.14
CA ILE A 418 22.15 -19.35 -3.84
C ILE A 418 22.32 -18.32 -2.72
N GLY A 419 21.25 -18.03 -1.98
CA GLY A 419 21.27 -17.01 -0.93
C GLY A 419 22.02 -17.47 0.32
N MET A 420 23.10 -16.77 0.65
CA MET A 420 23.82 -16.96 1.90
C MET A 420 22.98 -16.42 3.06
N ARG A 421 22.72 -17.29 4.03
CA ARG A 421 21.86 -16.96 5.17
C ARG A 421 22.70 -16.40 6.29
N HIS A 422 22.16 -15.43 7.02
CA HIS A 422 22.83 -14.90 8.21
C HIS A 422 21.92 -15.06 9.42
N CYS A 423 22.54 -15.37 10.56
CA CYS A 423 21.82 -15.48 11.80
C CYS A 423 21.24 -14.11 12.23
N PRO A 424 19.93 -14.00 12.54
CA PRO A 424 19.33 -12.75 13.00
C PRO A 424 19.82 -12.29 14.38
N LYS A 425 20.37 -13.20 15.19
CA LYS A 425 20.90 -12.89 16.53
C LYS A 425 22.36 -12.42 16.51
N CYS A 426 23.22 -13.07 15.73
CA CYS A 426 24.67 -12.86 15.78
C CYS A 426 25.33 -12.44 14.46
N GLY A 427 24.61 -12.42 13.34
CA GLY A 427 25.12 -11.97 12.03
C GLY A 427 26.03 -12.95 11.28
N ARG A 428 26.40 -14.08 11.88
CA ARG A 428 27.21 -15.11 11.22
C ARG A 428 26.49 -15.73 10.04
N SER A 429 27.22 -15.92 8.96
CA SER A 429 26.82 -16.71 7.81
C SER A 429 26.57 -18.16 8.19
N ILE A 430 25.51 -18.74 7.66
CA ILE A 430 25.11 -20.13 7.84
C ILE A 430 25.05 -20.71 6.44
N GLU A 431 26.08 -21.47 6.10
CA GLU A 431 26.16 -22.19 4.84
C GLU A 431 25.97 -23.68 5.11
N LYS A 432 25.00 -24.28 4.42
CA LYS A 432 24.71 -25.70 4.50
C LYS A 432 25.45 -26.39 3.36
N LEU A 433 26.46 -27.17 3.71
CA LEU A 433 27.21 -27.99 2.76
C LEU A 433 26.75 -29.45 2.84
N SER A 434 26.77 -30.15 1.72
CA SER A 434 26.68 -31.60 1.69
C SER A 434 27.97 -32.24 2.20
N PHE A 435 27.88 -33.52 2.57
CA PHE A 435 29.07 -34.29 2.97
C PHE A 435 30.13 -34.31 1.86
N GLU A 436 29.72 -34.46 0.61
CA GLU A 436 30.61 -34.50 -0.56
C GLU A 436 31.29 -33.14 -0.79
N GLU A 437 30.56 -32.03 -0.64
CA GLU A 437 31.14 -30.67 -0.77
C GLU A 437 32.17 -30.37 0.32
N ILE A 438 31.91 -30.79 1.57
CA ILE A 438 32.90 -30.66 2.66
C ILE A 438 34.17 -31.43 2.33
N LEU A 439 34.04 -32.66 1.82
CA LEU A 439 35.21 -33.46 1.41
C LEU A 439 35.94 -32.86 0.23
N GLN A 440 35.21 -32.33 -0.74
CA GLN A 440 35.80 -31.68 -1.91
C GLN A 440 36.59 -30.43 -1.52
N LEU A 441 36.04 -29.59 -0.63
CA LEU A 441 36.73 -28.40 -0.10
C LEU A 441 38.03 -28.77 0.61
N LEU A 442 38.00 -29.77 1.48
CA LEU A 442 39.17 -30.21 2.24
C LEU A 442 40.23 -30.89 1.35
N SER A 443 39.81 -31.64 0.33
CA SER A 443 40.73 -32.34 -0.60
C SER A 443 41.32 -31.45 -1.71
N CYS A 444 40.72 -30.30 -2.00
CA CYS A 444 41.22 -29.35 -3.00
C CYS A 444 42.29 -28.38 -2.47
N CYS A 445 42.65 -28.47 -1.18
CA CYS A 445 43.73 -27.70 -0.59
C CYS A 445 45.10 -28.07 -1.20
N ARG A 446 46.07 -27.15 -1.15
CA ARG A 446 47.42 -27.39 -1.69
C ARG A 446 48.08 -28.59 -1.00
N ALA A 447 48.85 -29.38 -1.76
CA ALA A 447 49.63 -30.47 -1.19
C ALA A 447 50.60 -29.93 -0.13
N GLY A 448 50.60 -30.55 1.06
CA GLY A 448 51.36 -30.13 2.24
C GLY A 448 50.55 -29.38 3.31
N THR A 449 49.30 -28.99 3.03
CA THR A 449 48.43 -28.28 3.99
C THR A 449 48.04 -29.19 5.16
N SER A 450 48.22 -28.74 6.41
CA SER A 450 47.81 -29.43 7.63
C SER A 450 46.40 -29.01 8.05
N LEU A 451 45.48 -29.97 8.15
CA LEU A 451 44.09 -29.79 8.55
C LEU A 451 43.84 -30.44 9.91
N LYS A 452 43.54 -29.64 10.93
CA LYS A 452 43.09 -30.10 12.25
C LYS A 452 41.56 -30.05 12.30
N ILE A 453 40.91 -31.21 12.36
CA ILE A 453 39.44 -31.34 12.34
C ILE A 453 38.96 -31.76 13.73
N LYS A 454 37.96 -31.05 14.27
CA LYS A 454 37.32 -31.36 15.56
C LYS A 454 35.79 -31.21 15.52
N PRO A 455 35.02 -32.00 16.27
CA PRO A 455 33.58 -31.81 16.45
C PRO A 455 33.28 -30.53 17.26
N ILE A 456 32.16 -29.86 16.98
CA ILE A 456 31.83 -28.58 17.63
C ILE A 456 31.49 -28.68 19.13
N PHE A 457 30.96 -29.83 19.58
CA PHE A 457 30.50 -30.04 20.96
C PHE A 457 31.45 -30.88 21.81
N GLU A 458 32.52 -31.43 21.24
CA GLU A 458 33.36 -32.43 21.90
C GLU A 458 34.84 -32.06 21.73
N LYS A 459 35.44 -31.57 22.84
CA LYS A 459 36.83 -31.06 22.84
C LYS A 459 37.88 -32.17 22.87
N GLU A 460 37.50 -33.38 23.23
CA GLU A 460 38.43 -34.51 23.42
C GLU A 460 38.78 -35.24 22.11
N TYR A 461 38.07 -34.95 21.01
CA TYR A 461 38.28 -35.58 19.71
C TYR A 461 38.90 -34.59 18.72
N GLU A 462 40.23 -34.63 18.56
CA GLU A 462 40.99 -33.82 17.60
C GLU A 462 41.85 -34.71 16.70
N LYS A 463 41.82 -34.48 15.39
CA LYS A 463 42.65 -35.20 14.42
C LYS A 463 43.30 -34.26 13.41
N SER A 464 44.61 -34.41 13.25
CA SER A 464 45.41 -33.70 12.24
C SER A 464 45.62 -34.60 11.02
N ILE A 465 45.34 -34.08 9.83
CA ILE A 465 45.53 -34.75 8.54
C ILE A 465 46.35 -33.82 7.64
N ILE A 466 47.32 -34.36 6.90
CA ILE A 466 48.12 -33.59 5.93
C ILE A 466 47.62 -33.93 4.52
N VAL A 467 47.31 -32.92 3.72
CA VAL A 467 46.84 -33.10 2.34
C VAL A 467 48.02 -33.52 1.45
N LEU A 468 47.99 -34.74 0.89
CA LEU A 468 49.06 -35.27 0.05
C LEU A 468 48.84 -35.01 -1.46
N ASP A 469 49.90 -35.06 -2.26
CA ASP A 469 49.83 -34.95 -3.73
C ASP A 469 49.26 -36.24 -4.36
N LYS A 470 48.44 -36.10 -5.42
CA LYS A 470 47.83 -37.19 -6.20
C LYS A 470 48.83 -38.19 -6.78
N ARG A 471 50.11 -37.81 -6.88
CA ARG A 471 51.20 -38.64 -7.40
C ARG A 471 51.79 -39.61 -6.36
N ASN A 472 51.30 -39.58 -5.12
CA ASN A 472 51.74 -40.45 -4.05
C ASN A 472 50.93 -41.77 -4.04
N GLU A 473 51.59 -42.92 -3.87
CA GLU A 473 50.93 -44.24 -3.88
C GLU A 473 49.90 -44.42 -2.74
N GLN A 474 49.99 -43.60 -1.68
CA GLN A 474 49.10 -43.61 -0.50
C GLN A 474 47.91 -42.64 -0.59
N TYR A 475 47.76 -41.90 -1.69
CA TYR A 475 46.75 -40.84 -1.82
C TYR A 475 45.30 -41.36 -1.68
N ASP A 476 45.00 -42.54 -2.24
CA ASP A 476 43.65 -43.13 -2.18
C ASP A 476 43.28 -43.60 -0.77
N ASP A 477 44.25 -44.13 -0.01
CA ASP A 477 44.07 -44.54 1.38
C ASP A 477 43.82 -43.34 2.31
N ASP A 478 44.51 -42.21 2.07
CA ASP A 478 44.36 -40.99 2.86
C ASP A 478 43.06 -40.23 2.57
N ILE A 479 42.54 -40.29 1.33
CA ILE A 479 41.19 -39.77 1.05
C ILE A 479 40.13 -40.60 1.77
N GLN A 480 40.24 -41.93 1.78
CA GLN A 480 39.33 -42.79 2.54
C GLN A 480 39.43 -42.52 4.05
N LEU A 481 40.63 -42.22 4.54
CA LEU A 481 40.84 -41.81 5.93
C LEU A 481 40.16 -40.47 6.22
N LEU A 482 40.36 -39.45 5.37
CA LEU A 482 39.71 -38.14 5.47
C LEU A 482 38.18 -38.27 5.46
N GLU A 483 37.63 -39.06 4.53
CA GLU A 483 36.20 -39.37 4.45
C GLU A 483 35.68 -39.96 5.76
N THR A 484 36.38 -40.97 6.29
CA THR A 484 36.01 -41.63 7.54
C THR A 484 36.06 -40.69 8.73
N GLN A 485 37.07 -39.83 8.82
CA GLN A 485 37.23 -38.88 9.93
C GLN A 485 36.18 -37.77 9.86
N VAL A 486 35.96 -37.15 8.69
CA VAL A 486 34.93 -36.11 8.51
C VAL A 486 33.55 -36.65 8.87
N LYS A 487 33.24 -37.89 8.45
CA LYS A 487 31.95 -38.55 8.77
C LYS A 487 31.76 -38.75 10.27
N LYS A 488 32.80 -39.19 10.99
CA LYS A 488 32.77 -39.34 12.46
C LYS A 488 32.64 -37.99 13.17
N CYS A 489 33.44 -37.00 12.77
CA CYS A 489 33.39 -35.66 13.36
C CYS A 489 32.02 -34.99 13.15
N LEU A 490 31.41 -35.14 11.97
CA LEU A 490 30.05 -34.66 11.72
C LEU A 490 29.00 -35.40 12.58
N GLN A 491 29.13 -36.71 12.79
CA GLN A 491 28.24 -37.46 13.68
C GLN A 491 28.32 -36.98 15.13
N TYR A 492 29.55 -36.86 15.68
CA TYR A 492 29.77 -36.37 17.05
C TYR A 492 29.35 -34.90 17.21
N GLY A 493 29.63 -34.08 16.20
CA GLY A 493 29.27 -32.66 16.16
C GLY A 493 27.80 -32.39 15.82
N LYS A 494 26.95 -33.41 15.70
CA LYS A 494 25.54 -33.31 15.29
C LYS A 494 25.37 -32.47 14.01
N GLY A 495 26.23 -32.70 13.03
CA GLY A 495 26.21 -32.06 11.72
C GLY A 495 27.10 -30.82 11.56
N ALA A 496 28.00 -30.50 12.50
CA ALA A 496 28.99 -29.43 12.32
C ALA A 496 30.39 -29.83 12.83
N ILE A 497 31.41 -29.36 12.13
CA ILE A 497 32.83 -29.55 12.43
C ILE A 497 33.55 -28.21 12.43
N GLN A 498 34.66 -28.14 13.15
CA GLN A 498 35.59 -27.01 13.11
C GLN A 498 36.92 -27.48 12.51
N VAL A 499 37.48 -26.65 11.63
CA VAL A 499 38.71 -26.92 10.90
C VAL A 499 39.71 -25.79 11.14
N LEU A 500 40.92 -26.17 11.54
CA LEU A 500 42.10 -25.33 11.67
C LEU A 500 43.07 -25.69 10.54
N VAL A 501 43.60 -24.69 9.83
CA VAL A 501 44.49 -24.87 8.67
C VAL A 501 45.87 -24.29 8.99
N ASP A 502 46.95 -25.06 8.82
CA ASP A 502 48.35 -24.60 8.93
C ASP A 502 48.71 -23.74 10.17
N ASP A 503 48.15 -24.08 11.34
CA ASP A 503 48.31 -23.33 12.62
C ASP A 503 47.88 -21.84 12.54
N ASP A 504 47.03 -21.48 11.57
CA ASP A 504 46.38 -20.15 11.48
C ASP A 504 45.38 -19.97 12.64
N ASP A 505 45.25 -18.76 13.20
CA ASP A 505 44.38 -18.49 14.37
C ASP A 505 42.88 -18.56 14.02
N ASP A 506 42.53 -18.63 12.73
CA ASP A 506 41.17 -18.63 12.22
C ASP A 506 40.53 -20.03 12.27
N LEU A 507 39.61 -20.23 13.21
CA LEU A 507 38.83 -21.45 13.37
C LEU A 507 37.61 -21.46 12.44
N LEU A 508 37.64 -22.26 11.37
CA LEU A 508 36.59 -22.30 10.35
C LEU A 508 35.52 -23.33 10.69
N THR A 509 34.24 -22.95 10.64
CA THR A 509 33.12 -23.88 10.93
C THR A 509 32.48 -24.36 9.62
N LEU A 510 32.40 -25.68 9.43
CA LEU A 510 31.70 -26.32 8.31
C LEU A 510 30.52 -27.14 8.84
N GLN A 511 29.35 -27.05 8.21
CA GLN A 511 28.13 -27.67 8.72
C GLN A 511 27.20 -28.20 7.63
N THR A 512 26.46 -29.26 7.95
CA THR A 512 25.45 -29.90 7.10
C THR A 512 24.02 -29.56 7.50
N THR A 513 23.83 -28.76 8.55
CA THR A 513 22.51 -28.34 9.07
C THR A 513 22.30 -26.83 8.93
N GLU A 514 21.04 -26.40 8.92
CA GLU A 514 20.65 -24.98 8.87
C GLU A 514 20.52 -24.38 10.28
N LYS A 515 21.56 -24.52 11.08
CA LYS A 515 21.59 -24.09 12.48
C LYS A 515 22.78 -23.19 12.75
N CYS A 516 22.56 -22.10 13.47
CA CYS A 516 23.63 -21.33 14.10
C CYS A 516 24.16 -22.11 15.30
N TYR A 517 25.36 -22.68 15.23
CA TYR A 517 25.92 -23.45 16.35
C TYR A 517 26.43 -22.57 17.51
N ASP A 518 26.64 -21.27 17.27
CA ASP A 518 27.04 -20.30 18.29
C ASP A 518 25.90 -19.78 19.15
N CYS A 519 24.75 -19.57 18.53
CA CYS A 519 23.59 -18.94 19.14
C CYS A 519 22.38 -19.86 19.25
N ASN A 520 22.58 -21.13 18.85
CA ASN A 520 21.59 -22.21 18.83
C ASN A 520 20.31 -21.89 18.03
N HIS A 521 20.34 -20.88 17.15
CA HIS A 521 19.19 -20.46 16.33
C HIS A 521 18.99 -21.42 15.16
N ILE A 522 17.77 -21.94 15.01
CA ILE A 522 17.41 -22.85 13.91
C ILE A 522 16.79 -22.03 12.78
N LEU A 523 17.28 -22.23 11.56
CA LEU A 523 16.69 -21.68 10.36
C LEU A 523 15.95 -22.80 9.60
N PHE A 524 14.79 -22.45 9.03
CA PHE A 524 13.99 -23.36 8.18
C PHE A 524 14.38 -23.23 6.72
N GLU A 525 14.12 -24.22 5.89
CA GLU A 525 14.50 -24.21 4.46
C GLU A 525 14.11 -22.90 3.76
N LEU A 526 15.04 -22.35 2.98
CA LEU A 526 14.83 -21.10 2.27
C LEU A 526 14.02 -21.33 0.99
N THR A 527 12.88 -20.65 0.87
CA THR A 527 12.02 -20.76 -0.30
C THR A 527 11.82 -19.40 -0.99
N PRO A 528 11.40 -19.35 -2.26
CA PRO A 528 11.04 -18.08 -2.90
C PRO A 528 9.90 -17.32 -2.18
N ALA A 529 9.09 -18.02 -1.37
CA ALA A 529 8.03 -17.42 -0.56
C ALA A 529 8.60 -16.57 0.59
N ASP A 530 9.80 -16.91 1.10
CA ASP A 530 10.47 -16.15 2.17
C ASP A 530 10.84 -14.73 1.75
N PHE A 531 10.92 -14.46 0.45
CA PHE A 531 11.24 -13.14 -0.09
C PHE A 531 10.01 -12.40 -0.63
N SER A 532 8.81 -12.92 -0.39
CA SER A 532 7.55 -12.33 -0.84
C SER A 532 6.90 -11.48 0.25
N PHE A 533 6.95 -10.15 0.14
CA PHE A 533 6.20 -9.28 1.07
C PHE A 533 4.66 -9.41 0.98
N ASN A 534 4.16 -10.21 0.04
CA ASN A 534 2.73 -10.56 -0.06
C ASN A 534 2.38 -11.85 0.72
N HIS A 535 3.38 -12.63 1.16
CA HIS A 535 3.17 -13.89 1.86
C HIS A 535 3.16 -13.66 3.39
N PRO A 536 2.17 -14.20 4.14
CA PRO A 536 2.04 -13.97 5.59
C PRO A 536 3.27 -14.32 6.41
N GLU A 537 3.99 -15.36 6.04
CA GLU A 537 5.14 -15.88 6.80
C GLU A 537 6.43 -15.09 6.58
N SER A 538 6.47 -14.21 5.58
CA SER A 538 7.65 -13.41 5.24
C SER A 538 7.41 -11.92 5.23
N MET A 539 6.15 -11.47 5.24
CA MET A 539 5.84 -10.05 5.37
C MET A 539 6.25 -9.51 6.75
N CYS A 540 6.66 -8.25 6.80
CA CYS A 540 6.90 -7.56 8.07
C CYS A 540 5.60 -7.57 8.92
N PRO A 541 5.64 -7.99 10.19
CA PRO A 541 4.45 -8.19 11.02
C PRO A 541 3.71 -6.88 11.34
N VAL A 542 4.44 -5.76 11.37
CA VAL A 542 3.89 -4.43 11.69
C VAL A 542 3.15 -3.82 10.50
N CYS A 543 3.82 -3.67 9.35
CA CYS A 543 3.19 -3.06 8.17
C CYS A 543 2.46 -4.06 7.27
N ARG A 544 2.53 -5.36 7.57
CA ARG A 544 1.94 -6.45 6.76
C ARG A 544 2.34 -6.35 5.29
N GLY A 545 3.64 -6.17 5.05
CA GLY A 545 4.21 -6.10 3.70
C GLY A 545 4.02 -4.79 2.94
N LEU A 546 3.47 -3.74 3.56
CA LEU A 546 3.30 -2.43 2.92
C LEU A 546 4.57 -1.58 2.91
N GLY A 547 5.53 -1.82 3.81
CA GLY A 547 6.71 -0.96 4.03
C GLY A 547 6.40 0.36 4.73
N VAL A 548 5.16 0.84 4.64
CA VAL A 548 4.69 2.08 5.26
C VAL A 548 3.53 1.81 6.22
N ILE A 549 3.38 2.69 7.20
CA ILE A 549 2.23 2.78 8.10
C ILE A 549 1.54 4.12 7.90
N MET A 550 0.20 4.13 7.94
CA MET A 550 -0.55 5.37 7.94
C MET A 550 -0.72 5.84 9.39
N ASP A 551 -0.13 6.98 9.74
CA ASP A 551 -0.31 7.60 11.04
C ASP A 551 -0.78 9.05 10.93
N VAL A 552 -1.33 9.59 12.01
CA VAL A 552 -1.84 10.96 12.07
C VAL A 552 -0.69 11.96 12.06
N ASP A 553 -0.68 12.87 11.09
CA ASP A 553 0.27 13.97 11.04
C ASP A 553 -0.27 15.18 11.78
N VAL A 554 0.40 15.53 12.88
CA VAL A 554 0.07 16.70 13.70
C VAL A 554 0.12 17.99 12.90
N LYS A 555 1.02 18.10 11.91
CA LYS A 555 1.11 19.27 11.03
C LYS A 555 -0.09 19.40 10.09
N ARG A 556 -0.83 18.31 9.84
CA ARG A 556 -2.07 18.37 9.05
C ARG A 556 -3.31 18.68 9.88
N ILE A 557 -3.25 18.50 11.20
CA ILE A 557 -4.30 18.92 12.13
C ILE A 557 -4.37 20.45 12.13
N VAL A 558 -3.22 21.13 12.25
CA VAL A 558 -3.11 22.59 12.23
C VAL A 558 -2.37 23.04 10.97
N GLN A 559 -3.12 23.38 9.92
CA GLN A 559 -2.55 23.75 8.62
C GLN A 559 -2.16 25.24 8.52
N TYR A 560 -2.86 26.10 9.27
CA TYR A 560 -2.68 27.55 9.20
C TYR A 560 -2.23 28.08 10.56
N PRO A 561 -0.95 27.86 10.95
CA PRO A 561 -0.47 28.17 12.29
C PRO A 561 -0.38 29.68 12.59
N ASN A 562 -0.48 30.52 11.55
CA ASN A 562 -0.51 31.98 11.68
C ASN A 562 -1.91 32.54 11.97
N LEU A 563 -2.96 31.70 11.84
CA LEU A 563 -4.32 32.07 12.19
C LEU A 563 -4.63 31.70 13.64
N SER A 564 -5.65 32.36 14.20
CA SER A 564 -6.22 31.97 15.49
C SER A 564 -6.99 30.66 15.35
N ILE A 565 -7.09 29.88 16.42
CA ILE A 565 -7.90 28.64 16.42
C ILE A 565 -9.40 28.96 16.23
N LEU A 566 -9.82 30.18 16.59
CA LEU A 566 -11.19 30.67 16.40
C LEU A 566 -11.52 30.89 14.92
N ASP A 567 -10.55 31.38 14.14
CA ASP A 567 -10.72 31.73 12.73
C ASP A 567 -10.37 30.59 11.76
N GLY A 568 -9.93 29.46 12.29
CA GLY A 568 -9.80 28.20 11.54
C GLY A 568 -8.36 27.74 11.31
N ALA A 569 -7.43 28.01 12.24
CA ALA A 569 -6.06 27.47 12.20
C ALA A 569 -5.99 25.95 11.94
N SER A 570 -7.01 25.22 12.39
CA SER A 570 -7.16 23.78 12.25
C SER A 570 -8.42 23.40 11.49
N LEU A 571 -8.27 22.59 10.44
CA LEU A 571 -9.38 21.99 9.70
C LEU A 571 -10.17 20.98 10.54
N PHE A 572 -9.51 20.36 11.53
CA PHE A 572 -10.15 19.36 12.39
C PHE A 572 -11.24 19.99 13.27
N TRP A 573 -10.95 21.14 13.90
CA TRP A 573 -11.93 21.87 14.70
C TRP A 573 -12.79 22.84 13.87
N GLY A 574 -12.29 23.27 12.71
CA GLY A 574 -12.91 24.28 11.86
C GLY A 574 -12.98 25.64 12.56
N LYS A 575 -13.83 26.56 12.06
CA LYS A 575 -14.00 27.89 12.66
C LYS A 575 -14.76 27.79 13.99
N LEU A 576 -14.04 27.94 15.11
CA LEU A 576 -14.62 27.86 16.46
C LEU A 576 -15.37 29.13 16.87
N ARG A 577 -15.14 30.28 16.23
CA ARG A 577 -15.81 31.55 16.56
C ARG A 577 -17.35 31.47 16.53
N LYS A 578 -17.92 30.74 15.56
CA LYS A 578 -19.38 30.49 15.48
C LYS A 578 -19.86 29.54 16.58
N PHE A 579 -19.04 28.56 16.93
CA PHE A 579 -19.34 27.56 17.96
C PHE A 579 -19.31 28.17 19.36
N GLN A 580 -18.40 29.10 19.63
CA GLN A 580 -18.33 29.85 20.89
C GLN A 580 -19.61 30.65 21.17
N LYS A 581 -20.21 31.27 20.12
CA LYS A 581 -21.46 32.04 20.24
C LYS A 581 -22.69 31.16 20.49
N ASN A 582 -22.76 30.01 19.83
CA ASN A 582 -23.86 29.05 19.94
C ASN A 582 -23.33 27.62 20.15
N PRO A 583 -22.86 27.29 21.38
CA PRO A 583 -22.29 25.97 21.67
C PRO A 583 -23.37 24.89 21.63
N ASN A 584 -23.07 23.79 20.92
CA ASN A 584 -23.93 22.62 20.82
C ASN A 584 -23.25 21.39 21.47
N ALA A 585 -23.88 20.21 21.41
CA ALA A 585 -23.38 18.99 22.04
C ALA A 585 -22.11 18.39 21.39
N ASN A 586 -21.43 19.11 20.48
CA ASN A 586 -20.18 18.67 19.88
C ASN A 586 -19.01 18.81 20.87
N TRP A 587 -18.72 17.69 21.52
CA TRP A 587 -17.72 17.61 22.58
C TRP A 587 -16.30 17.93 22.12
N MET A 588 -15.92 17.55 20.89
CA MET A 588 -14.56 17.80 20.37
C MET A 588 -14.22 19.29 20.27
N LYS A 589 -15.23 20.13 19.99
CA LYS A 589 -15.07 21.59 19.94
C LYS A 589 -15.20 22.23 21.31
N GLY A 590 -16.10 21.70 22.14
CA GLY A 590 -16.30 22.15 23.53
C GLY A 590 -15.06 21.94 24.41
N GLU A 591 -14.36 20.82 24.24
CA GLU A 591 -13.14 20.50 24.99
C GLU A 591 -12.04 21.54 24.80
N VAL A 592 -11.82 22.02 23.58
CA VAL A 592 -10.78 23.03 23.28
C VAL A 592 -11.10 24.37 23.95
N LEU A 593 -12.37 24.81 23.89
CA LEU A 593 -12.79 26.06 24.51
C LEU A 593 -12.70 25.98 26.04
N ALA A 594 -13.18 24.89 26.64
CA ALA A 594 -13.10 24.73 28.09
C ALA A 594 -11.66 24.54 28.58
N LEU A 595 -10.78 23.94 27.78
CA LEU A 595 -9.36 23.86 28.10
C LEU A 595 -8.69 25.23 28.04
N ALA A 596 -9.07 26.08 27.09
CA ALA A 596 -8.54 27.44 27.00
C ALA A 596 -9.00 28.30 28.18
N GLU A 597 -10.25 28.16 28.62
CA GLU A 597 -10.75 28.80 29.84
C GLU A 597 -10.00 28.30 31.09
N LEU A 598 -9.79 26.98 31.21
CA LEU A 598 -9.08 26.38 32.34
C LEU A 598 -7.62 26.86 32.44
N LEU A 599 -6.93 26.96 31.31
CA LEU A 599 -5.54 27.40 31.23
C LEU A 599 -5.37 28.92 31.07
N ASN A 600 -6.47 29.67 31.07
CA ASN A 600 -6.50 31.12 30.84
C ASN A 600 -5.72 31.55 29.57
N VAL A 601 -5.98 30.87 28.45
CA VAL A 601 -5.30 31.09 27.16
C VAL A 601 -6.14 31.98 26.26
N ASN A 602 -5.53 33.03 25.71
CA ASN A 602 -6.18 33.89 24.72
C ASN A 602 -6.21 33.22 23.34
N LEU A 603 -7.37 32.70 22.94
CA LEU A 603 -7.57 32.04 21.65
C LEU A 603 -7.63 32.97 20.43
N GLU A 604 -7.58 34.29 20.62
CA GLU A 604 -7.47 35.26 19.52
C GLU A 604 -6.03 35.34 18.97
N LEU A 605 -5.04 34.86 19.73
CA LEU A 605 -3.65 34.79 19.27
C LEU A 605 -3.48 33.75 18.14
N PRO A 606 -2.56 34.00 17.18
CA PRO A 606 -2.10 32.98 16.24
C PRO A 606 -1.68 31.69 16.95
N TRP A 607 -1.92 30.53 16.33
CA TRP A 607 -1.56 29.23 16.92
C TRP A 607 -0.07 29.16 17.33
N ASN A 608 0.84 29.74 16.56
CA ASN A 608 2.27 29.76 16.91
C ASN A 608 2.55 30.45 18.25
N ASP A 609 1.80 31.51 18.56
CA ASP A 609 1.98 32.34 19.74
C ASP A 609 1.23 31.79 20.98
N LEU A 610 0.46 30.71 20.82
CA LEU A 610 -0.20 30.03 21.94
C LEU A 610 0.81 29.27 22.82
N PRO A 611 0.54 29.15 24.14
CA PRO A 611 1.40 28.40 25.06
C PRO A 611 1.60 26.94 24.64
N GLU A 612 2.84 26.44 24.72
CA GLU A 612 3.19 25.05 24.36
C GLU A 612 2.38 24.00 25.14
N ILE A 613 2.07 24.28 26.41
CA ILE A 613 1.26 23.40 27.25
C ILE A 613 -0.15 23.23 26.67
N PHE A 614 -0.77 24.32 26.24
CA PHE A 614 -2.08 24.30 25.60
C PHE A 614 -2.03 23.54 24.26
N LYS A 615 -1.03 23.83 23.42
CA LYS A 615 -0.83 23.15 22.13
C LYS A 615 -0.70 21.64 22.31
N LYS A 616 0.14 21.20 23.26
CA LYS A 616 0.35 19.79 23.57
C LYS A 616 -0.93 19.12 24.08
N GLN A 617 -1.68 19.76 24.99
CA GLN A 617 -2.90 19.18 25.56
C GLN A 617 -4.07 19.15 24.57
N VAL A 618 -4.17 20.12 23.67
CA VAL A 618 -5.19 20.10 22.60
C VAL A 618 -4.89 19.02 21.55
N ILE A 619 -3.62 18.74 21.27
CA ILE A 619 -3.22 17.71 20.30
C ILE A 619 -3.22 16.31 20.92
N TYR A 620 -2.60 16.12 22.07
CA TYR A 620 -2.35 14.81 22.70
C TYR A 620 -3.21 14.54 23.93
N GLY A 621 -4.08 15.47 24.32
CA GLY A 621 -4.97 15.33 25.46
C GLY A 621 -4.35 15.74 26.79
N THR A 622 -5.20 15.82 27.81
CA THR A 622 -4.85 16.18 29.19
C THR A 622 -4.61 14.96 30.09
N GLY A 623 -4.71 13.74 29.54
CA GLY A 623 -4.65 12.50 30.32
C GLY A 623 -5.93 12.30 31.14
N ASN A 624 -5.87 12.56 32.46
CA ASN A 624 -7.00 12.37 33.38
C ASN A 624 -7.72 13.68 33.77
N ASP A 625 -7.14 14.84 33.47
CA ASP A 625 -7.71 16.12 33.90
C ASP A 625 -8.95 16.46 33.07
N LYS A 626 -10.07 16.69 33.76
CA LYS A 626 -11.38 16.90 33.13
C LYS A 626 -11.64 18.37 32.89
N VAL A 627 -12.16 18.67 31.71
CA VAL A 627 -12.73 19.98 31.38
C VAL A 627 -14.25 19.89 31.39
N THR A 628 -14.90 20.99 31.76
CA THR A 628 -16.36 21.08 31.79
C THR A 628 -16.81 22.23 30.91
N TRP A 629 -17.67 21.95 29.94
CA TRP A 629 -18.31 23.00 29.14
C TRP A 629 -19.83 22.88 29.21
N ARG A 630 -20.51 24.01 28.97
CA ARG A 630 -21.97 24.10 28.93
C ARG A 630 -22.44 24.30 27.49
N TYR A 631 -23.57 23.70 27.15
CA TYR A 631 -24.19 23.84 25.84
C TYR A 631 -25.71 23.91 25.96
N THR A 632 -26.36 24.52 24.99
CA THR A 632 -27.82 24.66 24.97
C THR A 632 -28.39 23.64 23.96
N GLY A 633 -29.21 22.71 24.44
CA GLY A 633 -29.85 21.71 23.60
C GLY A 633 -30.95 22.29 22.69
N THR A 634 -31.43 21.50 21.73
CA THR A 634 -32.49 21.89 20.78
C THR A 634 -33.81 22.30 21.44
N HIS A 635 -34.03 21.93 22.70
CA HIS A 635 -35.22 22.26 23.51
C HIS A 635 -34.98 23.43 24.49
N GLY A 636 -33.91 24.20 24.30
CA GLY A 636 -33.58 25.37 25.14
C GLY A 636 -33.03 25.06 26.54
N ARG A 637 -32.90 23.78 26.93
CA ARG A 637 -32.29 23.37 28.20
C ARG A 637 -30.75 23.46 28.12
N THR A 638 -30.15 24.09 29.11
CA THR A 638 -28.69 24.16 29.27
C THR A 638 -28.20 22.89 29.96
N ASN A 639 -27.34 22.14 29.28
CA ASN A 639 -26.69 20.94 29.80
C ASN A 639 -25.18 21.17 29.93
N SER A 640 -24.51 20.37 30.74
CA SER A 640 -23.04 20.41 30.87
C SER A 640 -22.44 19.03 30.62
N ILE A 641 -21.23 19.01 30.05
CA ILE A 641 -20.47 17.79 29.81
C ILE A 641 -19.12 17.95 30.48
N CYS A 642 -18.72 16.96 31.28
CA CYS A 642 -17.46 16.94 32.03
C CYS A 642 -16.67 15.69 31.64
N ARG A 643 -15.55 15.87 30.93
CA ARG A 643 -14.73 14.76 30.40
C ARG A 643 -13.26 15.16 30.30
N PRO A 644 -12.32 14.20 30.36
CA PRO A 644 -10.92 14.48 30.03
C PRO A 644 -10.79 14.85 28.56
N VAL A 645 -9.89 15.80 28.24
CA VAL A 645 -9.60 16.15 26.85
C VAL A 645 -8.81 15.01 26.24
N GLU A 646 -9.38 14.37 25.22
CA GLU A 646 -8.77 13.21 24.57
C GLU A 646 -7.60 13.62 23.65
N GLY A 647 -7.70 14.81 23.05
CA GLY A 647 -6.72 15.35 22.11
C GLY A 647 -6.95 14.91 20.66
N ALA A 648 -6.74 15.82 19.71
CA ALA A 648 -7.03 15.55 18.29
C ALA A 648 -6.28 14.33 17.71
N TYR A 649 -5.02 14.10 18.11
CA TYR A 649 -4.23 12.96 17.65
C TYR A 649 -4.88 11.63 18.02
N TYR A 650 -5.24 11.46 19.30
CA TYR A 650 -5.85 10.20 19.77
C TYR A 650 -7.28 10.02 19.25
N ILE A 651 -8.05 11.10 19.12
CA ILE A 651 -9.37 11.04 18.48
C ILE A 651 -9.25 10.54 17.04
N LEU A 652 -8.35 11.13 16.24
CA LEU A 652 -8.12 10.72 14.86
C LEU A 652 -7.57 9.30 14.78
N LYS A 653 -6.67 8.90 15.68
CA LYS A 653 -6.09 7.55 15.74
C LYS A 653 -7.15 6.50 16.07
N ARG A 654 -7.99 6.73 17.08
CA ARG A 654 -9.11 5.85 17.43
C ARG A 654 -10.12 5.75 16.28
N LEU A 655 -10.48 6.89 15.67
CA LEU A 655 -11.41 6.91 14.53
C LEU A 655 -10.83 6.20 13.30
N SER A 656 -9.51 6.22 13.10
CA SER A 656 -8.85 5.50 12.01
C SER A 656 -8.89 3.98 12.18
N GLN A 657 -8.92 3.50 13.43
CA GLN A 657 -8.97 2.08 13.79
C GLN A 657 -10.39 1.52 13.70
N ASN A 658 -11.41 2.34 13.98
CA ASN A 658 -12.82 1.96 13.88
C ASN A 658 -13.27 1.84 12.41
N ARG A 659 -13.83 0.70 12.03
CA ARG A 659 -14.15 0.38 10.62
C ARG A 659 -15.49 0.94 10.11
N GLU A 660 -16.25 1.66 10.92
CA GLU A 660 -17.64 2.04 10.59
C GLU A 660 -17.75 3.40 9.86
N GLY A 661 -18.42 3.41 8.71
CA GLY A 661 -18.86 4.63 8.00
C GLY A 661 -17.93 5.15 6.87
N ILE A 662 -18.45 5.18 5.64
CA ILE A 662 -17.73 5.63 4.42
C ILE A 662 -17.38 7.14 4.47
N SER A 663 -18.26 7.97 5.06
CA SER A 663 -18.07 9.43 5.15
C SER A 663 -17.01 9.84 6.19
N GLN A 664 -16.87 9.07 7.28
CA GLN A 664 -15.86 9.35 8.31
C GLN A 664 -14.44 9.04 7.79
N LYS A 665 -14.28 7.95 7.03
CA LYS A 665 -12.99 7.58 6.42
C LYS A 665 -12.45 8.67 5.49
N SER A 666 -13.28 9.28 4.64
CA SER A 666 -12.81 10.33 3.72
C SER A 666 -12.38 11.62 4.43
N MET A 667 -13.00 11.95 5.57
CA MET A 667 -12.56 13.08 6.39
C MET A 667 -11.21 12.77 7.07
N ILE A 668 -11.06 11.60 7.67
CA ILE A 668 -9.85 11.20 8.43
C ILE A 668 -8.63 11.09 7.51
N THR A 669 -8.80 10.60 6.27
CA THR A 669 -7.68 10.45 5.32
C THR A 669 -6.93 11.76 5.04
N HIS A 670 -7.55 12.93 5.25
CA HIS A 670 -6.87 14.22 5.09
C HIS A 670 -5.78 14.42 6.17
N PHE A 671 -5.95 13.85 7.35
CA PHE A 671 -5.03 14.02 8.49
C PHE A 671 -3.97 12.91 8.59
N LEU A 672 -4.09 11.85 7.79
CA LEU A 672 -3.14 10.75 7.80
C LEU A 672 -2.00 10.99 6.81
N THR A 673 -0.79 10.60 7.20
CA THR A 673 0.38 10.53 6.32
C THR A 673 0.98 9.14 6.34
N SER A 674 1.54 8.72 5.22
CA SER A 674 2.38 7.52 5.17
C SER A 674 3.73 7.83 5.80
N GLN A 675 4.14 7.01 6.75
CA GLN A 675 5.49 7.01 7.32
C GLN A 675 6.14 5.66 7.06
N LEU A 676 7.48 5.63 6.98
CA LEU A 676 8.21 4.36 6.90
C LEU A 676 7.89 3.51 8.13
N CYS A 677 7.72 2.22 7.91
CA CYS A 677 7.48 1.29 9.00
C CYS A 677 8.67 1.30 9.96
N HIS A 678 8.40 1.48 11.25
CA HIS A 678 9.45 1.48 12.28
C HIS A 678 10.11 0.11 12.51
N CYS A 679 9.55 -0.98 11.97
CA CYS A 679 10.07 -2.34 12.15
C CYS A 679 10.93 -2.81 10.98
N CYS A 680 10.51 -2.57 9.73
CA CYS A 680 11.27 -2.96 8.54
C CYS A 680 11.89 -1.79 7.78
N HIS A 681 11.71 -0.55 8.25
CA HIS A 681 12.25 0.66 7.64
C HIS A 681 11.91 0.85 6.15
N GLY A 682 10.84 0.21 5.66
CA GLY A 682 10.42 0.26 4.25
C GLY A 682 10.69 -1.03 3.47
N GLU A 683 11.47 -1.97 4.01
CA GLU A 683 11.93 -3.19 3.31
C GLU A 683 10.86 -4.31 3.24
N ARG A 684 9.72 -4.11 3.91
CA ARG A 684 8.48 -4.92 3.79
C ARG A 684 8.55 -6.37 4.25
N LEU A 685 9.74 -6.91 4.53
CA LEU A 685 9.99 -8.30 4.88
C LEU A 685 10.28 -8.48 6.39
N LYS A 686 10.16 -9.72 6.88
CA LYS A 686 10.64 -10.15 8.21
C LYS A 686 12.17 -10.11 8.28
N LEU A 687 12.73 -10.01 9.48
CA LEU A 687 14.18 -9.88 9.69
C LEU A 687 14.98 -11.00 9.01
N GLU A 688 14.62 -12.27 9.18
CA GLU A 688 15.37 -13.41 8.62
C GLU A 688 15.51 -13.32 7.09
N SER A 689 14.43 -12.96 6.39
CA SER A 689 14.42 -12.81 4.93
C SER A 689 15.26 -11.63 4.45
N ARG A 690 15.37 -10.57 5.27
CA ARG A 690 16.15 -9.37 4.94
C ARG A 690 17.65 -9.61 5.04
N LEU A 691 18.06 -10.55 5.88
CA LEU A 691 19.46 -10.81 6.15
C LEU A 691 20.11 -11.76 5.15
N VAL A 692 19.35 -12.35 4.21
CA VAL A 692 19.94 -13.21 3.18
C VAL A 692 20.65 -12.36 2.13
N THR A 693 21.89 -12.75 1.79
CA THR A 693 22.73 -12.05 0.82
C THR A 693 23.08 -12.91 -0.40
N VAL A 694 23.28 -12.25 -1.53
CA VAL A 694 23.87 -12.82 -2.76
C VAL A 694 24.89 -11.79 -3.25
N GLY A 695 26.13 -12.20 -3.56
CA GLY A 695 27.18 -11.27 -3.98
C GLY A 695 27.36 -10.07 -3.02
N ASN A 696 27.36 -10.34 -1.71
CA ASN A 696 27.44 -9.34 -0.63
C ASN A 696 26.32 -8.28 -0.62
N LYS A 697 25.17 -8.54 -1.26
CA LYS A 697 24.00 -7.65 -1.27
C LYS A 697 22.79 -8.35 -0.70
N ARG A 698 22.06 -7.67 0.20
CA ARG A 698 20.80 -8.17 0.76
C ARG A 698 19.67 -8.09 -0.25
N PHE A 699 18.66 -8.95 -0.13
CA PHE A 699 17.50 -8.91 -1.03
C PHE A 699 16.82 -7.52 -1.08
N PRO A 700 16.54 -6.83 0.05
CA PRO A 700 15.97 -5.48 0.04
C PRO A 700 16.85 -4.45 -0.66
N GLU A 701 18.17 -4.59 -0.59
CA GLU A 701 19.11 -3.67 -1.23
C GLU A 701 19.06 -3.81 -2.75
N VAL A 702 19.02 -5.05 -3.25
CA VAL A 702 18.94 -5.33 -4.68
C VAL A 702 17.65 -4.76 -5.27
N ILE A 703 16.49 -4.98 -4.64
CA ILE A 703 15.21 -4.45 -5.16
C ILE A 703 15.09 -2.92 -5.05
N GLN A 704 15.94 -2.27 -4.23
CA GLN A 704 16.02 -0.82 -4.11
C GLN A 704 16.99 -0.17 -5.10
N MET A 705 17.88 -0.95 -5.74
CA MET A 705 18.69 -0.47 -6.86
C MET A 705 17.78 -0.04 -8.01
N ASN A 706 18.21 0.96 -8.79
CA ASN A 706 17.61 1.18 -10.10
C ASN A 706 17.95 0.00 -11.03
N MET A 707 17.20 -0.16 -12.12
CA MET A 707 17.39 -1.31 -13.02
C MET A 707 18.74 -1.28 -13.74
N ASP A 708 19.32 -0.10 -13.98
CA ASP A 708 20.67 0.05 -14.55
C ASP A 708 21.74 -0.50 -13.59
N GLU A 709 21.70 -0.11 -12.32
CA GLU A 709 22.54 -0.61 -11.24
C GLU A 709 22.34 -2.11 -11.02
N MET A 710 21.09 -2.58 -11.00
CA MET A 710 20.76 -3.98 -10.85
C MET A 710 21.30 -4.80 -12.03
N ASN A 711 21.22 -4.29 -13.26
CA ASN A 711 21.75 -4.98 -14.43
C ASN A 711 23.27 -5.10 -14.36
N ASN A 712 23.96 -4.03 -13.97
CA ASN A 712 25.41 -4.07 -13.74
C ASN A 712 25.78 -5.07 -12.63
N TRP A 713 25.00 -5.11 -11.54
CA TRP A 713 25.18 -6.09 -10.49
C TRP A 713 25.00 -7.53 -10.99
N ILE A 714 23.95 -7.82 -11.77
CA ILE A 714 23.70 -9.14 -12.36
C ILE A 714 24.83 -9.58 -13.31
N MET A 715 25.38 -8.65 -14.10
CA MET A 715 26.48 -8.94 -15.03
C MET A 715 27.79 -9.27 -14.30
N ASN A 716 28.04 -8.64 -13.16
CA ASN A 716 29.24 -8.85 -12.35
C ASN A 716 29.09 -9.98 -11.33
N LEU A 717 27.87 -10.46 -11.08
CA LEU A 717 27.60 -11.49 -10.09
C LEU A 717 28.36 -12.81 -10.32
N PRO A 718 28.55 -13.32 -11.57
CA PRO A 718 29.34 -14.53 -11.81
C PRO A 718 30.80 -14.45 -11.32
N GLU A 719 31.36 -13.26 -11.10
CA GLU A 719 32.71 -13.09 -10.54
C GLU A 719 32.74 -13.20 -9.00
N GLN A 720 31.56 -13.16 -8.36
CA GLN A 720 31.40 -13.07 -6.90
C GLN A 720 30.82 -14.34 -6.26
N ILE A 721 30.44 -15.32 -7.08
CA ILE A 721 29.80 -16.57 -6.64
C ILE A 721 30.61 -17.79 -7.11
N HIS A 722 30.40 -18.95 -6.49
CA HIS A 722 31.18 -20.15 -6.80
C HIS A 722 30.79 -20.77 -8.15
N LEU A 723 31.73 -21.46 -8.80
CA LEU A 723 31.54 -22.08 -10.13
C LEU A 723 30.32 -22.99 -10.24
N HIS A 724 30.01 -23.77 -9.20
CA HIS A 724 28.86 -24.68 -9.19
C HIS A 724 27.52 -23.91 -9.10
N GLU A 725 27.48 -22.79 -8.37
CA GLU A 725 26.32 -21.91 -8.27
C GLU A 725 26.04 -21.23 -9.61
N ILE A 726 27.10 -20.81 -10.33
CA ILE A 726 26.99 -20.19 -11.65
C ILE A 726 26.21 -21.11 -12.61
N GLU A 727 26.56 -22.39 -12.68
CA GLU A 727 25.87 -23.33 -13.58
C GLU A 727 24.38 -23.45 -13.27
N LEU A 728 24.02 -23.47 -11.99
CA LEU A 728 22.65 -23.57 -11.51
C LEU A 728 21.83 -22.31 -11.84
N VAL A 729 22.42 -21.12 -11.70
CA VAL A 729 21.69 -19.85 -11.89
C VAL A 729 21.89 -19.19 -13.25
N ASN A 730 22.80 -19.66 -14.12
CA ASN A 730 23.09 -19.02 -15.40
C ASN A 730 21.84 -18.80 -16.30
N PRO A 731 20.91 -19.77 -16.45
CA PRO A 731 19.66 -19.52 -17.19
C PRO A 731 18.83 -18.39 -16.55
N LEU A 732 18.78 -18.36 -15.22
CA LEU A 732 18.06 -17.35 -14.44
C LEU A 732 18.69 -15.96 -14.58
N LEU A 733 20.03 -15.86 -14.49
CA LEU A 733 20.77 -14.62 -14.67
C LEU A 733 20.58 -14.06 -16.10
N LYS A 734 20.61 -14.92 -17.11
CA LYS A 734 20.32 -14.53 -18.50
C LYS A 734 18.91 -13.98 -18.65
N GLU A 735 17.91 -14.65 -18.06
CA GLU A 735 16.53 -14.19 -18.10
C GLU A 735 16.36 -12.83 -17.39
N ILE A 736 16.95 -12.67 -16.20
CA ILE A 736 16.94 -11.39 -15.47
C ILE A 736 17.59 -10.28 -16.30
N HIS A 737 18.78 -10.54 -16.87
CA HIS A 737 19.49 -9.58 -17.72
C HIS A 737 18.67 -9.16 -18.93
N ILE A 738 18.05 -10.10 -19.65
CA ILE A 738 17.20 -9.79 -20.80
C ILE A 738 16.02 -8.89 -20.37
N LYS A 739 15.32 -9.23 -19.28
CA LYS A 739 14.20 -8.44 -18.77
C LYS A 739 14.62 -7.04 -18.32
N LEU A 740 15.78 -6.91 -17.66
CA LEU A 740 16.33 -5.61 -17.26
C LEU A 740 16.74 -4.78 -18.46
N MET A 741 17.43 -5.36 -19.43
CA MET A 741 17.84 -4.67 -20.66
C MET A 741 16.65 -4.18 -21.47
N HIS A 742 15.54 -4.94 -21.52
CA HIS A 742 14.29 -4.45 -22.10
C HIS A 742 13.79 -3.22 -21.33
N CYS A 743 13.71 -3.27 -20.00
CA CYS A 743 13.25 -2.12 -19.21
C CYS A 743 14.15 -0.88 -19.37
N ILE A 744 15.48 -1.07 -19.49
CA ILE A 744 16.44 0.00 -19.73
C ILE A 744 16.24 0.62 -21.11
N LYS A 745 16.15 -0.20 -22.17
CA LYS A 745 15.88 0.26 -23.55
C LYS A 745 14.57 1.05 -23.66
N ILE A 746 13.59 0.67 -22.85
CA ILE A 746 12.26 1.30 -22.77
C ILE A 746 12.28 2.65 -22.05
N GLY A 747 13.42 3.05 -21.46
CA GLY A 747 13.55 4.32 -20.76
C GLY A 747 12.91 4.30 -19.37
N VAL A 748 12.78 3.13 -18.74
CA VAL A 748 12.37 2.98 -17.34
C VAL A 748 13.51 2.43 -16.46
N GLY A 749 14.75 2.45 -16.94
CA GLY A 749 15.94 1.96 -16.24
C GLY A 749 16.19 2.63 -14.87
N TYR A 750 15.81 3.90 -14.73
CA TYR A 750 15.95 4.66 -13.48
C TYR A 750 14.95 4.24 -12.38
N LEU A 751 13.95 3.41 -12.69
CA LEU A 751 12.98 2.93 -11.71
C LEU A 751 13.61 1.87 -10.83
N THR A 752 13.30 1.91 -9.53
CA THR A 752 13.63 0.82 -8.61
C THR A 752 12.57 -0.27 -8.67
N SER A 753 12.98 -1.52 -8.43
CA SER A 753 12.07 -2.67 -8.45
C SER A 753 11.01 -2.62 -7.33
N ASP A 754 11.36 -2.02 -6.18
CA ASP A 754 10.45 -1.83 -5.05
C ASP A 754 9.49 -0.63 -5.22
N ARG A 755 9.67 0.21 -6.25
CA ARG A 755 8.80 1.39 -6.45
C ARG A 755 7.34 0.98 -6.59
N SER A 756 6.48 1.59 -5.78
CA SER A 756 5.05 1.28 -5.73
C SER A 756 4.33 1.74 -7.00
N ILE A 757 3.50 0.88 -7.60
CA ILE A 757 2.77 1.18 -8.86
C ILE A 757 1.89 2.46 -8.76
N PRO A 758 1.16 2.73 -7.65
CA PRO A 758 0.49 4.00 -7.43
C PRO A 758 1.33 5.26 -7.65
N SER A 759 2.64 5.20 -7.42
CA SER A 759 3.56 6.35 -7.53
C SER A 759 4.08 6.63 -8.94
N LEU A 760 3.78 5.75 -9.91
CA LEU A 760 4.22 5.93 -11.30
C LEU A 760 3.34 6.95 -12.02
N SER A 761 3.93 7.75 -12.91
CA SER A 761 3.21 8.53 -13.91
C SER A 761 2.45 7.62 -14.89
N GLY A 762 1.49 8.16 -15.63
CA GLY A 762 0.79 7.41 -16.69
C GLY A 762 1.75 6.84 -17.73
N GLY A 763 2.70 7.67 -18.19
CA GLY A 763 3.74 7.27 -19.13
C GLY A 763 4.69 6.19 -18.61
N GLU A 764 5.18 6.31 -17.36
CA GLU A 764 6.01 5.26 -16.73
C GLU A 764 5.24 3.94 -16.64
N TRP A 765 3.98 3.97 -16.20
CA TRP A 765 3.14 2.78 -16.10
C TRP A 765 2.91 2.11 -17.45
N GLN A 766 2.59 2.90 -18.47
CA GLN A 766 2.32 2.41 -19.82
C GLN A 766 3.56 1.76 -20.44
N ARG A 767 4.71 2.42 -20.36
CA ARG A 767 5.99 1.86 -20.83
C ARG A 767 6.34 0.58 -20.08
N LEU A 768 6.12 0.54 -18.77
CA LEU A 768 6.35 -0.66 -17.96
C LEU A 768 5.42 -1.82 -18.36
N GLN A 769 4.14 -1.55 -18.63
CA GLN A 769 3.20 -2.57 -19.10
C GLN A 769 3.61 -3.14 -20.45
N LEU A 770 3.96 -2.28 -21.42
CA LEU A 770 4.43 -2.70 -22.73
C LEU A 770 5.75 -3.48 -22.64
N GLY A 771 6.68 -3.04 -21.81
CA GLY A 771 7.93 -3.77 -21.54
C GLY A 771 7.71 -5.14 -20.91
N SER A 772 6.77 -5.24 -19.99
CA SER A 772 6.36 -6.54 -19.43
C SER A 772 5.83 -7.48 -20.51
N GLN A 773 5.10 -6.98 -21.52
CA GLN A 773 4.66 -7.81 -22.64
C GLN A 773 5.83 -8.31 -23.50
N LEU A 774 6.83 -7.46 -23.78
CA LEU A 774 8.04 -7.90 -24.48
C LEU A 774 8.76 -9.04 -23.73
N ASN A 775 8.77 -8.99 -22.40
CA ASN A 775 9.39 -10.02 -21.57
C ASN A 775 8.68 -11.38 -21.62
N THR A 776 7.43 -11.44 -22.07
CA THR A 776 6.70 -12.72 -22.21
C THR A 776 7.12 -13.52 -23.44
N GLY A 777 7.73 -12.87 -24.44
CA GLY A 777 8.12 -13.52 -25.70
C GLY A 777 6.95 -14.07 -26.51
N LEU A 778 5.71 -13.65 -26.24
CA LEU A 778 4.54 -14.14 -26.96
C LEU A 778 4.59 -13.73 -28.44
N SER A 779 4.28 -14.69 -29.31
CA SER A 779 4.17 -14.54 -30.77
C SER A 779 2.75 -14.83 -31.25
N HIS A 780 2.35 -14.26 -32.39
CA HIS A 780 1.01 -14.43 -32.98
C HIS A 780 -0.15 -13.92 -32.10
N ILE A 781 0.11 -12.95 -31.22
CA ILE A 781 -0.90 -12.26 -30.41
C ILE A 781 -1.36 -10.97 -31.10
N LEU A 782 -2.61 -10.57 -30.83
CA LEU A 782 -3.11 -9.24 -31.17
C LEU A 782 -3.00 -8.29 -29.98
N TYR A 783 -2.13 -7.30 -30.06
CA TYR A 783 -2.06 -6.22 -29.08
C TYR A 783 -2.98 -5.07 -29.49
N ILE A 784 -3.81 -4.58 -28.56
CA ILE A 784 -4.70 -3.43 -28.79
C ILE A 784 -4.34 -2.34 -27.78
N LEU A 785 -3.79 -1.23 -28.27
CA LEU A 785 -3.26 -0.13 -27.46
C LEU A 785 -4.20 1.08 -27.52
N ASP A 786 -4.59 1.62 -26.37
CA ASP A 786 -5.41 2.82 -26.25
C ASP A 786 -4.53 4.05 -26.02
N GLU A 787 -4.46 4.95 -27.01
CA GLU A 787 -3.73 6.23 -27.00
C GLU A 787 -2.37 6.17 -26.27
N PRO A 788 -1.40 5.38 -26.76
CA PRO A 788 -0.19 5.11 -26.00
C PRO A 788 0.76 6.31 -25.82
N THR A 789 0.49 7.40 -26.52
CA THR A 789 1.20 8.69 -26.45
C THR A 789 0.63 9.64 -25.40
N ALA A 790 -0.57 9.39 -24.87
CA ALA A 790 -1.23 10.34 -23.99
C ALA A 790 -0.48 10.50 -22.66
N GLY A 791 -0.20 11.74 -22.26
CA GLY A 791 0.61 12.08 -21.09
C GLY A 791 2.11 11.78 -21.24
N LEU A 792 2.58 11.44 -22.46
CA LEU A 792 4.00 11.29 -22.78
C LEU A 792 4.55 12.56 -23.44
N HIS A 793 5.76 12.95 -23.02
CA HIS A 793 6.49 14.03 -23.66
C HIS A 793 7.01 13.54 -25.04
N PRO A 794 7.00 14.37 -26.10
CA PRO A 794 7.38 13.91 -27.45
C PRO A 794 8.80 13.34 -27.59
N LYS A 795 9.73 13.76 -26.73
CA LYS A 795 11.07 13.14 -26.58
C LYS A 795 10.99 11.60 -26.44
N ASP A 796 9.95 11.08 -25.80
CA ASP A 796 9.81 9.66 -25.47
C ASP A 796 9.07 8.87 -26.57
N TYR A 797 8.56 9.51 -27.63
CA TYR A 797 7.79 8.84 -28.69
C TYR A 797 8.64 7.85 -29.48
N ALA A 798 9.90 8.19 -29.75
CA ALA A 798 10.83 7.30 -30.45
C ALA A 798 11.05 5.98 -29.69
N LEU A 799 11.21 6.06 -28.37
CA LEU A 799 11.36 4.86 -27.52
C LEU A 799 10.09 4.02 -27.54
N LEU A 800 8.91 4.64 -27.47
CA LEU A 800 7.64 3.94 -27.54
C LEU A 800 7.46 3.22 -28.89
N LEU A 801 7.83 3.86 -30.00
CA LEU A 801 7.80 3.24 -31.32
C LEU A 801 8.77 2.05 -31.40
N GLU A 802 9.96 2.16 -30.84
CA GLU A 802 10.93 1.05 -30.80
C GLU A 802 10.38 -0.18 -30.08
N ILE A 803 9.61 0.02 -29.01
CA ILE A 803 8.92 -1.05 -28.26
C ILE A 803 7.86 -1.73 -29.11
N ILE A 804 7.02 -0.93 -29.75
CA ILE A 804 5.93 -1.41 -30.59
C ILE A 804 6.51 -2.19 -31.78
N GLU A 805 7.59 -1.69 -32.38
CA GLU A 805 8.33 -2.39 -33.43
C GLU A 805 8.97 -3.70 -32.93
N SER A 806 9.47 -3.72 -31.70
CA SER A 806 10.01 -4.94 -31.09
C SER A 806 8.91 -5.99 -30.86
N LEU A 807 7.71 -5.59 -30.44
CA LEU A 807 6.56 -6.48 -30.32
C LEU A 807 6.13 -7.03 -31.69
N LYS A 808 6.16 -6.18 -32.73
CA LYS A 808 5.86 -6.56 -34.12
C LYS A 808 6.84 -7.61 -34.64
N LYS A 809 8.13 -7.45 -34.36
CA LYS A 809 9.20 -8.39 -34.77
C LYS A 809 9.02 -9.81 -34.21
N LEU A 810 8.30 -9.97 -33.10
CA LEU A 810 7.89 -11.27 -32.56
C LEU A 810 6.69 -11.89 -33.30
N ASN A 811 6.40 -11.47 -34.54
CA ASN A 811 5.24 -11.88 -35.33
C ASN A 811 3.90 -11.57 -34.65
N ASN A 812 3.81 -10.49 -33.88
CA ASN A 812 2.53 -10.02 -33.33
C ASN A 812 1.85 -9.01 -34.26
N THR A 813 0.53 -8.91 -34.15
CA THR A 813 -0.26 -7.89 -34.84
C THR A 813 -0.63 -6.80 -33.84
N ILE A 814 -0.50 -5.53 -34.22
CA ILE A 814 -0.71 -4.41 -33.30
C ILE A 814 -1.78 -3.49 -33.85
N ILE A 815 -2.80 -3.21 -33.05
CA ILE A 815 -3.81 -2.18 -33.29
C ILE A 815 -3.60 -1.08 -32.27
N MET A 816 -3.52 0.17 -32.71
CA MET A 816 -3.41 1.33 -31.81
C MET A 816 -4.53 2.31 -32.12
N VAL A 817 -5.23 2.80 -31.10
CA VAL A 817 -6.15 3.94 -31.23
C VAL A 817 -5.34 5.19 -30.94
N GLU A 818 -5.20 6.09 -31.92
CA GLU A 818 -4.18 7.15 -31.80
C GLU A 818 -4.50 8.41 -32.67
N HIS A 819 -4.03 9.59 -32.22
CA HIS A 819 -4.21 10.91 -32.85
C HIS A 819 -2.92 11.72 -33.10
N ASN A 820 -1.80 11.34 -32.52
CA ASN A 820 -0.47 11.87 -32.73
C ASN A 820 0.09 11.57 -34.14
N ARG A 821 0.68 12.61 -34.73
CA ARG A 821 1.24 12.59 -36.08
C ARG A 821 2.35 11.55 -36.26
N ASP A 822 3.31 11.47 -35.33
CA ASP A 822 4.49 10.62 -35.47
C ASP A 822 4.12 9.14 -35.46
N MET A 823 3.18 8.75 -34.59
CA MET A 823 2.65 7.39 -34.51
C MET A 823 1.88 6.99 -35.77
N MET A 824 1.05 7.90 -36.31
CA MET A 824 0.31 7.65 -37.54
C MET A 824 1.25 7.49 -38.74
N LEU A 825 2.29 8.32 -38.85
CA LEU A 825 3.25 8.24 -39.94
C LEU A 825 4.16 7.01 -39.85
N ALA A 826 4.44 6.53 -38.63
CA ALA A 826 5.21 5.30 -38.41
C ALA A 826 4.40 4.02 -38.62
N ALA A 827 3.06 4.10 -38.71
CA ALA A 827 2.20 2.93 -38.87
C ALA A 827 2.35 2.29 -40.25
N ASP A 828 2.21 0.96 -40.32
CA ASP A 828 2.16 0.24 -41.59
C ASP A 828 0.82 0.40 -42.31
N HIS A 829 -0.26 0.63 -41.54
CA HIS A 829 -1.63 0.73 -42.01
C HIS A 829 -2.45 1.68 -41.13
N ILE A 830 -3.34 2.46 -41.72
CA ILE A 830 -4.22 3.41 -41.04
C ILE A 830 -5.67 3.11 -41.43
N ILE A 831 -6.56 3.22 -40.44
CA ILE A 831 -8.02 3.11 -40.57
C ILE A 831 -8.61 4.41 -40.01
N ASP A 832 -9.13 5.26 -40.89
CA ASP A 832 -9.73 6.55 -40.52
C ASP A 832 -11.25 6.40 -40.41
N ILE A 833 -11.79 6.56 -39.19
CA ILE A 833 -13.21 6.38 -38.90
C ILE A 833 -13.91 7.72 -38.71
N GLY A 834 -14.95 7.91 -39.50
CA GLY A 834 -16.02 8.89 -39.36
C GLY A 834 -15.55 10.32 -39.68
N PRO A 835 -16.15 11.01 -40.67
CA PRO A 835 -15.81 12.42 -40.90
C PRO A 835 -16.34 13.32 -39.76
N LYS A 836 -17.22 12.78 -38.90
CA LYS A 836 -17.87 13.45 -37.76
C LYS A 836 -18.02 12.47 -36.58
N ALA A 837 -18.43 13.00 -35.43
CA ALA A 837 -18.69 12.26 -34.20
C ALA A 837 -20.14 11.75 -34.10
N GLY A 838 -20.40 10.82 -33.19
CA GLY A 838 -21.77 10.45 -32.79
C GLY A 838 -22.55 9.70 -33.86
N THR A 839 -23.84 10.05 -34.03
CA THR A 839 -24.76 9.42 -34.99
C THR A 839 -24.35 9.64 -36.44
N MET A 840 -23.63 10.73 -36.73
CA MET A 840 -23.03 11.07 -38.03
C MET A 840 -21.63 10.47 -38.23
N GLY A 841 -21.07 9.80 -37.20
CA GLY A 841 -19.83 9.06 -37.27
C GLY A 841 -20.03 7.59 -37.65
N GLY A 842 -19.04 6.76 -37.36
CA GLY A 842 -19.13 5.31 -37.52
C GLY A 842 -18.99 4.79 -38.96
N TYR A 843 -18.62 5.67 -39.90
CA TYR A 843 -18.32 5.31 -41.30
C TYR A 843 -16.82 5.11 -41.47
N LEU A 844 -16.41 4.19 -42.34
CA LEU A 844 -15.02 4.12 -42.79
C LEU A 844 -14.78 5.24 -43.81
N THR A 845 -13.87 6.18 -43.51
CA THR A 845 -13.57 7.30 -44.42
C THR A 845 -12.43 6.98 -45.37
N ALA A 846 -11.37 6.38 -44.86
CA ALA A 846 -10.23 5.93 -45.64
C ALA A 846 -9.54 4.77 -44.90
N GLN A 847 -8.89 3.90 -45.66
CA GLN A 847 -8.09 2.81 -45.14
C GLN A 847 -6.91 2.56 -46.09
N GLY A 848 -5.68 2.45 -45.57
CA GLY A 848 -4.49 2.22 -46.38
C GLY A 848 -3.19 2.57 -45.65
N SER A 849 -2.09 2.63 -46.38
CA SER A 849 -0.81 3.13 -45.87
C SER A 849 -0.87 4.63 -45.54
N PRO A 850 0.01 5.16 -44.66
CA PRO A 850 0.04 6.60 -44.37
C PRO A 850 0.14 7.47 -45.62
N GLN A 851 0.92 7.05 -46.62
CA GLN A 851 1.08 7.75 -47.90
C GLN A 851 -0.21 7.81 -48.74
N GLU A 852 -1.05 6.77 -48.66
CA GLU A 852 -2.35 6.74 -49.34
C GLU A 852 -3.37 7.64 -48.61
N ILE A 853 -3.33 7.68 -47.27
CA ILE A 853 -4.18 8.58 -46.47
C ILE A 853 -3.84 10.05 -46.75
N LEU A 854 -2.56 10.40 -46.85
CA LEU A 854 -2.10 11.77 -47.19
C LEU A 854 -2.67 12.27 -48.53
N LYS A 855 -2.84 11.37 -49.50
CA LYS A 855 -3.40 11.68 -50.83
C LYS A 855 -4.93 11.66 -50.87
N SER A 856 -5.60 11.14 -49.85
CA SER A 856 -7.05 11.00 -49.82
C SER A 856 -7.74 12.35 -49.60
N SER A 857 -8.58 12.75 -50.56
CA SER A 857 -9.37 13.99 -50.46
C SER A 857 -10.53 13.90 -49.45
N GLN A 858 -10.95 12.68 -49.12
CA GLN A 858 -12.06 12.37 -48.21
C GLN A 858 -11.63 12.38 -46.73
N SER A 859 -10.35 12.12 -46.45
CA SER A 859 -9.81 12.18 -45.08
C SER A 859 -9.55 13.64 -44.68
N GLN A 860 -10.16 14.08 -43.57
CA GLN A 860 -9.79 15.37 -42.98
C GLN A 860 -8.38 15.33 -42.39
N LEU A 861 -7.98 14.17 -41.87
CA LEU A 861 -6.65 13.94 -41.33
C LEU A 861 -5.57 14.15 -42.38
N GLY A 862 -5.74 13.61 -43.60
CA GLY A 862 -4.79 13.80 -44.70
C GLY A 862 -4.49 15.28 -44.99
N LYS A 863 -5.48 16.17 -44.84
CA LYS A 863 -5.30 17.63 -45.03
C LYS A 863 -4.48 18.29 -43.92
N TYR A 864 -4.60 17.84 -42.68
CA TYR A 864 -3.76 18.34 -41.57
C TYR A 864 -2.34 17.77 -41.65
N LEU A 865 -2.20 16.49 -41.97
CA LEU A 865 -0.88 15.85 -42.07
C LEU A 865 -0.03 16.39 -43.24
N CYS A 866 -0.67 16.77 -44.35
CA CYS A 866 -0.01 17.44 -45.49
C CYS A 866 0.22 18.95 -45.30
N GLY A 867 -0.11 19.53 -44.13
CA GLY A 867 0.06 20.96 -43.86
C GLY A 867 -0.92 21.90 -44.59
N GLN A 868 -1.94 21.38 -45.29
CA GLN A 868 -2.94 22.20 -45.97
C GLN A 868 -3.88 22.95 -45.01
N LYS A 869 -3.96 22.49 -43.75
CA LYS A 869 -4.67 23.16 -42.66
C LYS A 869 -3.78 23.18 -41.44
N ASN A 870 -3.58 24.36 -40.87
CA ASN A 870 -2.79 24.57 -39.66
C ASN A 870 -3.65 25.12 -38.53
N ILE A 871 -3.28 24.75 -37.31
CA ILE A 871 -3.90 25.27 -36.09
C ILE A 871 -3.33 26.65 -35.80
N THR A 872 -4.21 27.65 -35.77
CA THR A 872 -3.82 29.05 -35.56
C THR A 872 -4.70 29.69 -34.50
N ARG A 873 -4.09 30.53 -33.67
CA ARG A 873 -4.77 31.37 -32.68
C ARG A 873 -5.06 32.75 -33.27
N SER A 874 -6.24 33.28 -32.97
CA SER A 874 -6.74 34.49 -33.62
C SER A 874 -6.39 35.79 -32.87
N THR A 875 -6.07 35.69 -31.58
CA THR A 875 -5.79 36.86 -30.72
C THR A 875 -4.39 36.78 -30.12
N ALA A 876 -3.58 37.82 -30.33
CA ALA A 876 -2.32 38.02 -29.63
C ALA A 876 -2.59 38.84 -28.35
N SER A 877 -2.20 38.31 -27.19
CA SER A 877 -2.44 38.97 -25.90
C SER A 877 -1.42 40.09 -25.66
N SER A 878 -1.84 41.24 -25.15
CA SER A 878 -0.90 42.29 -24.70
C SER A 878 -0.37 41.97 -23.30
N LEU A 879 0.93 41.73 -23.17
CA LEU A 879 1.60 41.23 -21.95
C LEU A 879 1.98 42.35 -20.96
N ASN A 880 0.98 43.06 -20.43
CA ASN A 880 1.20 44.28 -19.64
C ASN A 880 1.19 44.06 -18.11
N HIS A 881 0.61 42.96 -17.63
CA HIS A 881 0.44 42.68 -16.20
C HIS A 881 0.98 41.29 -15.88
N TRP A 882 1.76 41.19 -14.82
CA TRP A 882 2.57 40.01 -14.51
C TRP A 882 2.35 39.56 -13.08
N VAL A 883 2.34 38.25 -12.89
CA VAL A 883 2.38 37.60 -11.58
C VAL A 883 3.76 36.97 -11.40
N ASP A 884 4.37 37.23 -10.25
CA ASP A 884 5.66 36.68 -9.86
C ASP A 884 5.50 35.88 -8.55
N ILE A 885 5.95 34.61 -8.55
CA ILE A 885 5.95 33.73 -7.38
C ILE A 885 7.37 33.24 -7.09
N LYS A 886 7.88 33.56 -5.90
CA LYS A 886 9.27 33.31 -5.49
C LYS A 886 9.44 32.13 -4.52
N LYS A 887 10.57 31.44 -4.63
CA LYS A 887 11.03 30.31 -3.79
C LYS A 887 9.98 29.23 -3.57
N ILE A 888 9.45 28.69 -4.66
CA ILE A 888 8.49 27.58 -4.61
C ILE A 888 9.23 26.28 -4.25
N ASN A 889 8.68 25.54 -3.30
CA ASN A 889 9.18 24.29 -2.77
C ASN A 889 8.06 23.25 -2.70
N GLY A 890 8.37 21.98 -2.95
CA GLY A 890 7.40 20.89 -2.83
C GLY A 890 7.77 19.67 -3.67
N ASN A 891 7.76 18.49 -3.06
CA ASN A 891 8.29 17.26 -3.66
C ASN A 891 9.72 17.46 -4.20
N ASN A 892 9.93 17.37 -5.51
CA ASN A 892 11.21 17.56 -6.18
C ASN A 892 11.51 19.03 -6.55
N LEU A 893 10.61 19.97 -6.30
CA LEU A 893 10.84 21.39 -6.56
C LEU A 893 11.77 22.00 -5.52
N GLN A 894 12.83 22.68 -5.97
CA GLN A 894 13.85 23.26 -5.10
C GLN A 894 13.97 24.77 -5.32
N ASN A 895 13.33 25.56 -4.45
CA ASN A 895 13.40 27.03 -4.45
C ASN A 895 13.19 27.70 -5.82
N ILE A 896 12.25 27.20 -6.63
CA ILE A 896 12.06 27.71 -7.99
C ILE A 896 11.34 29.06 -8.00
N HIS A 897 11.59 29.83 -9.05
CA HIS A 897 10.95 31.12 -9.33
C HIS A 897 10.18 31.01 -10.64
N ILE A 898 8.92 31.44 -10.63
CA ILE A 898 8.11 31.47 -11.86
C ILE A 898 7.44 32.83 -12.04
N THR A 899 7.28 33.22 -13.30
CA THR A 899 6.50 34.40 -13.69
C THR A 899 5.54 34.07 -14.81
N PHE A 900 4.32 34.62 -14.77
CA PHE A 900 3.36 34.48 -15.86
C PHE A 900 2.52 35.75 -16.07
N PRO A 901 2.14 36.05 -17.32
CA PRO A 901 1.29 37.20 -17.64
C PRO A 901 -0.19 36.95 -17.33
N LEU A 902 -0.90 38.00 -16.94
CA LEU A 902 -2.36 38.00 -16.83
C LEU A 902 -3.01 38.28 -18.19
N ASN A 903 -4.27 37.85 -18.35
CA ASN A 903 -5.04 37.97 -19.60
C ASN A 903 -4.33 37.33 -20.80
N ALA A 904 -3.66 36.21 -20.56
CA ALA A 904 -2.85 35.52 -21.54
C ALA A 904 -2.93 33.99 -21.35
N LEU A 905 -2.46 33.27 -22.37
CA LEU A 905 -2.34 31.82 -22.39
C LEU A 905 -0.93 31.41 -21.97
N THR A 906 -0.78 30.90 -20.75
CA THR A 906 0.51 30.37 -20.25
C THR A 906 0.53 28.86 -20.28
N CYS A 907 1.56 28.27 -20.86
CA CYS A 907 1.74 26.83 -20.97
C CYS A 907 2.89 26.34 -20.09
N ILE A 908 2.64 25.39 -19.20
CA ILE A 908 3.65 24.68 -18.42
C ILE A 908 4.03 23.42 -19.19
N THR A 909 5.29 23.33 -19.59
CA THR A 909 5.85 22.25 -20.41
C THR A 909 6.98 21.52 -19.68
N GLY A 910 7.59 20.52 -20.32
CA GLY A 910 8.69 19.74 -19.75
C GLY A 910 8.42 18.24 -19.63
N VAL A 911 9.46 17.45 -19.44
CA VAL A 911 9.39 15.97 -19.45
C VAL A 911 8.51 15.39 -18.32
N SER A 912 8.07 14.14 -18.47
CA SER A 912 7.30 13.48 -17.40
C SER A 912 8.13 13.39 -16.11
N GLY A 913 7.52 13.71 -14.96
CA GLY A 913 8.22 13.76 -13.68
C GLY A 913 9.07 15.01 -13.42
N SER A 914 9.12 16.00 -14.32
CA SER A 914 9.92 17.23 -14.14
C SER A 914 9.41 18.16 -13.03
N GLY A 915 8.25 17.89 -12.44
CA GLY A 915 7.66 18.69 -11.36
C GLY A 915 6.46 19.55 -11.75
N LYS A 916 5.90 19.43 -12.97
CA LYS A 916 4.74 20.22 -13.45
C LYS A 916 3.53 20.16 -12.49
N SER A 917 3.10 18.96 -12.09
CA SER A 917 1.99 18.80 -11.15
C SER A 917 2.35 19.27 -9.74
N SER A 918 3.61 19.15 -9.33
CA SER A 918 4.10 19.72 -8.07
C SER A 918 4.01 21.25 -8.11
N LEU A 919 4.33 21.87 -9.24
CA LEU A 919 4.30 23.33 -9.42
C LEU A 919 2.87 23.87 -9.30
N ILE A 920 1.89 23.15 -9.86
CA ILE A 920 0.49 23.52 -9.73
C ILE A 920 0.01 23.36 -8.29
N ASN A 921 0.23 22.19 -7.68
CA ASN A 921 -0.37 21.85 -6.39
C ASN A 921 0.32 22.53 -5.19
N TYR A 922 1.63 22.79 -5.26
CA TYR A 922 2.41 23.40 -4.18
C TYR A 922 2.79 24.86 -4.46
N GLY A 923 2.90 25.26 -5.73
CA GLY A 923 3.20 26.63 -6.14
C GLY A 923 1.96 27.46 -6.41
N ILE A 924 1.34 27.26 -7.57
CA ILE A 924 0.31 28.15 -8.13
C ILE A 924 -0.99 28.13 -7.33
N ILE A 925 -1.53 26.95 -7.00
CA ILE A 925 -2.80 26.83 -6.27
C ILE A 925 -2.70 27.50 -4.89
N PRO A 926 -1.70 27.18 -4.05
CA PRO A 926 -1.58 27.80 -2.73
C PRO A 926 -1.29 29.30 -2.75
N SER A 927 -0.51 29.78 -3.74
CA SER A 927 -0.17 31.21 -3.85
C SER A 927 -1.35 32.05 -4.29
N VAL A 928 -2.09 31.61 -5.31
CA VAL A 928 -3.28 32.30 -5.79
C VAL A 928 -4.41 32.26 -4.75
N HIS A 929 -4.58 31.16 -4.01
CA HIS A 929 -5.55 31.11 -2.91
C HIS A 929 -5.29 32.17 -1.83
N SER A 930 -4.03 32.39 -1.46
CA SER A 930 -3.65 33.42 -0.48
C SER A 930 -4.04 34.81 -0.95
N VAL A 931 -3.87 35.11 -2.24
CA VAL A 931 -4.30 36.39 -2.82
C VAL A 931 -5.83 36.53 -2.80
N ILE A 932 -6.57 35.48 -3.18
CA ILE A 932 -8.04 35.51 -3.21
C ILE A 932 -8.63 35.69 -1.79
N GLU A 933 -8.04 35.03 -0.80
CA GLU A 933 -8.53 35.05 0.59
C GLU A 933 -8.06 36.28 1.40
N ASN A 934 -7.25 37.17 0.79
CA ASN A 934 -6.57 38.29 1.46
C ASN A 934 -5.81 37.84 2.72
N SER A 935 -5.26 36.62 2.73
CA SER A 935 -4.48 36.10 3.83
C SER A 935 -2.99 36.31 3.55
N ILE A 936 -2.27 36.97 4.47
CA ILE A 936 -0.81 37.06 4.44
C ILE A 936 -0.26 35.73 4.96
N ASP A 937 -0.43 34.65 4.20
CA ASP A 937 0.03 33.33 4.62
C ASP A 937 1.41 33.04 4.04
N LYS A 938 2.43 33.05 4.91
CA LYS A 938 3.70 32.37 4.66
C LYS A 938 3.41 30.86 4.62
N ASN A 939 3.05 30.36 3.45
CA ASN A 939 2.86 28.94 3.24
C ASN A 939 4.24 28.27 3.12
N ARG A 940 4.38 27.02 3.57
CA ARG A 940 5.68 26.30 3.53
C ARG A 940 6.20 26.04 2.11
N TYR A 941 5.36 26.28 1.11
CA TYR A 941 5.64 25.92 -0.28
C TYR A 941 6.07 27.10 -1.15
N TYR A 942 5.94 28.36 -0.72
CA TYR A 942 6.41 29.52 -1.49
C TYR A 942 6.70 30.70 -0.55
N GLU A 943 7.57 31.63 -0.95
CA GLU A 943 7.95 32.77 -0.10
C GLU A 943 7.03 33.98 -0.28
N SER A 944 6.74 34.36 -1.54
CA SER A 944 5.90 35.51 -1.84
C SER A 944 5.27 35.40 -3.21
N ILE A 945 4.15 36.10 -3.39
CA ILE A 945 3.45 36.32 -4.66
C ILE A 945 3.24 37.82 -4.83
N THR A 946 3.50 38.36 -6.02
CA THR A 946 3.27 39.76 -6.38
C THR A 946 2.54 39.89 -7.71
N GLY A 947 1.74 40.96 -7.89
CA GLY A 947 1.03 41.25 -9.13
C GLY A 947 -0.23 40.41 -9.39
N GLY A 948 -0.64 39.56 -8.44
CA GLY A 948 -1.84 38.72 -8.53
C GLY A 948 -3.15 39.36 -8.06
N ASP A 949 -3.13 40.62 -7.59
CA ASP A 949 -4.24 41.26 -6.84
C ASP A 949 -5.55 41.39 -7.64
N SER A 950 -5.48 41.33 -8.96
CA SER A 950 -6.67 41.33 -9.83
C SER A 950 -7.42 39.99 -9.80
N ILE A 951 -6.79 38.89 -9.39
CA ILE A 951 -7.37 37.55 -9.40
C ILE A 951 -8.36 37.42 -8.24
N ARG A 952 -9.65 37.28 -8.57
CA ARG A 952 -10.73 37.15 -7.59
C ARG A 952 -11.26 35.72 -7.45
N ARG A 953 -11.00 34.88 -8.45
CA ARG A 953 -11.45 33.50 -8.49
C ARG A 953 -10.44 32.63 -9.21
N MET A 954 -10.28 31.40 -8.75
CA MET A 954 -9.49 30.38 -9.42
C MET A 954 -10.39 29.16 -9.70
N VAL A 955 -10.25 28.58 -10.88
CA VAL A 955 -10.97 27.39 -11.31
C VAL A 955 -9.97 26.36 -11.81
N HIS A 956 -9.87 25.22 -11.13
CA HIS A 956 -8.97 24.13 -11.50
C HIS A 956 -9.74 22.96 -12.13
N ILE A 957 -9.51 22.73 -13.42
CA ILE A 957 -10.22 21.73 -14.23
C ILE A 957 -9.30 20.55 -14.56
N THR A 958 -9.41 19.52 -13.74
CA THR A 958 -8.70 18.23 -13.90
C THR A 958 -9.45 17.23 -14.79
N GLN A 959 -8.74 16.22 -15.30
CA GLN A 959 -9.31 15.08 -16.04
C GLN A 959 -10.07 14.06 -15.16
N LYS A 960 -10.17 14.28 -13.84
CA LYS A 960 -10.90 13.36 -12.94
C LYS A 960 -12.35 13.18 -13.39
N PRO A 961 -12.96 11.99 -13.24
CA PRO A 961 -14.35 11.77 -13.62
C PRO A 961 -15.28 12.78 -12.93
N ILE A 962 -16.33 13.20 -13.65
CA ILE A 962 -17.32 14.17 -13.15
C ILE A 962 -18.06 13.62 -11.92
N GLY A 963 -18.28 12.30 -11.90
CA GLY A 963 -18.88 11.61 -10.76
C GLY A 963 -18.33 10.20 -10.61
N ARG A 964 -18.51 9.64 -9.41
CA ARG A 964 -18.03 8.29 -9.06
C ARG A 964 -19.05 7.18 -9.36
N SER A 965 -20.21 7.53 -9.89
CA SER A 965 -21.29 6.58 -10.18
C SER A 965 -21.96 6.93 -11.51
N SER A 966 -22.57 5.93 -12.17
CA SER A 966 -23.31 6.15 -13.42
C SER A 966 -24.58 6.97 -13.30
N ARG A 967 -24.97 7.32 -12.07
CA ARG A 967 -26.02 8.30 -11.80
C ARG A 967 -25.58 9.71 -12.13
N SER A 968 -24.27 9.97 -12.19
CA SER A 968 -23.74 11.25 -12.64
C SER A 968 -23.68 11.23 -14.17
N THR A 969 -24.40 12.13 -14.81
CA THR A 969 -24.47 12.32 -16.26
C THR A 969 -24.20 13.79 -16.62
N PRO A 970 -23.89 14.12 -17.89
CA PRO A 970 -23.74 15.51 -18.34
C PRO A 970 -24.93 16.38 -17.92
N ALA A 971 -26.16 15.89 -18.09
CA ALA A 971 -27.36 16.63 -17.72
C ALA A 971 -27.51 16.89 -16.22
N THR A 972 -27.09 15.96 -15.36
CA THR A 972 -27.13 16.18 -13.89
C THR A 972 -26.06 17.16 -13.42
N TYR A 973 -24.89 17.16 -14.08
CA TYR A 973 -23.77 18.00 -13.67
C TYR A 973 -24.01 19.48 -13.98
N THR A 974 -24.59 19.78 -15.14
CA THR A 974 -24.92 21.16 -15.55
C THR A 974 -26.26 21.66 -15.06
N GLY A 975 -27.03 20.83 -14.34
CA GLY A 975 -28.37 21.17 -13.89
C GLY A 975 -29.45 21.11 -14.99
N LEU A 976 -29.12 20.71 -16.23
CA LEU A 976 -30.11 20.48 -17.29
C LEU A 976 -31.23 19.52 -16.86
N MET A 977 -30.87 18.48 -16.08
CA MET A 977 -31.82 17.50 -15.59
C MET A 977 -32.92 18.16 -14.75
N ASP A 978 -32.63 19.22 -13.99
CA ASP A 978 -33.61 19.88 -13.13
C ASP A 978 -34.63 20.66 -13.96
N GLU A 979 -34.16 21.35 -15.00
CA GLU A 979 -35.01 22.05 -15.97
C GLU A 979 -35.91 21.06 -16.73
N ILE A 980 -35.34 19.94 -17.20
CA ILE A 980 -36.11 18.90 -17.89
C ILE A 980 -37.17 18.29 -16.96
N ARG A 981 -36.80 17.95 -15.71
CA ARG A 981 -37.76 17.42 -14.72
C ARG A 981 -38.89 18.40 -14.42
N MET A 982 -38.58 19.69 -14.35
CA MET A 982 -39.59 20.74 -14.17
C MET A 982 -40.58 20.76 -15.34
N LEU A 983 -40.10 20.66 -16.60
CA LEU A 983 -40.97 20.61 -17.77
C LEU A 983 -41.92 19.39 -17.74
N PHE A 984 -41.40 18.22 -17.39
CA PHE A 984 -42.22 17.01 -17.27
C PHE A 984 -43.29 17.11 -16.18
N SER A 985 -42.95 17.69 -15.02
CA SER A 985 -43.92 17.88 -13.93
C SER A 985 -45.06 18.85 -14.28
N LYS A 986 -44.84 19.71 -15.28
CA LYS A 986 -45.85 20.68 -15.75
C LYS A 986 -46.81 20.12 -16.81
N THR A 987 -46.56 18.92 -17.33
CA THR A 987 -47.45 18.26 -18.32
C THR A 987 -48.81 17.91 -17.72
N GLU A 988 -49.88 17.93 -18.53
CA GLU A 988 -51.24 17.65 -18.06
C GLU A 988 -51.35 16.25 -17.43
N MET A 989 -50.80 15.23 -18.09
CA MET A 989 -50.82 13.85 -17.59
C MET A 989 -50.05 13.70 -16.27
N ALA A 990 -48.96 14.45 -16.07
CA ALA A 990 -48.23 14.44 -14.79
C ALA A 990 -49.06 15.09 -13.67
N LYS A 991 -49.75 16.21 -13.96
CA LYS A 991 -50.63 16.88 -13.01
C LYS A 991 -51.81 15.99 -12.60
N ILE A 992 -52.46 15.31 -13.55
CA ILE A 992 -53.56 14.36 -13.28
C ILE A 992 -53.11 13.24 -12.33
N ARG A 993 -51.87 12.77 -12.48
CA ARG A 993 -51.30 11.69 -11.67
C ARG A 993 -50.59 12.18 -10.39
N ASN A 994 -50.65 13.47 -10.08
CA ASN A 994 -49.93 14.10 -8.95
C ASN A 994 -48.41 13.82 -8.94
N TYR A 995 -47.80 13.73 -10.12
CA TYR A 995 -46.36 13.54 -10.24
C TYR A 995 -45.60 14.87 -10.13
N SER A 996 -44.76 14.96 -9.11
CA SER A 996 -43.84 16.08 -8.88
C SER A 996 -42.48 15.86 -9.58
N MET A 997 -41.57 16.84 -9.50
CA MET A 997 -40.20 16.74 -10.03
C MET A 997 -39.39 15.56 -9.47
N SER A 998 -39.73 15.03 -8.29
CA SER A 998 -39.05 13.85 -7.72
C SER A 998 -39.35 12.59 -8.52
N HIS A 999 -40.56 12.44 -9.06
CA HIS A 999 -40.97 11.26 -9.84
C HIS A 999 -40.21 11.14 -11.17
N PHE A 1000 -39.74 12.27 -11.71
CA PHE A 1000 -38.92 12.32 -12.92
C PHE A 1000 -37.41 12.25 -12.63
N SER A 1001 -37.02 11.86 -11.42
CA SER A 1001 -35.62 11.65 -11.05
C SER A 1001 -35.32 10.16 -10.88
N TYR A 1002 -34.31 9.65 -11.60
CA TYR A 1002 -33.83 8.28 -11.39
C TYR A 1002 -32.95 8.14 -10.13
N ASN A 1003 -32.70 9.24 -9.39
CA ASN A 1003 -32.02 9.22 -8.10
C ASN A 1003 -32.99 9.14 -6.91
N SER A 1004 -34.27 9.41 -7.14
CA SER A 1004 -35.31 9.36 -6.12
C SER A 1004 -35.94 7.97 -6.05
N LYS A 1005 -36.52 7.60 -4.90
CA LYS A 1005 -37.20 6.30 -4.78
C LYS A 1005 -38.48 6.24 -5.62
N GLU A 1006 -39.11 7.39 -5.83
CA GLU A 1006 -40.36 7.58 -6.54
C GLU A 1006 -40.21 7.40 -8.06
N GLY A 1007 -39.06 7.75 -8.62
CA GLY A 1007 -38.79 7.67 -10.06
C GLY A 1007 -37.91 6.50 -10.50
N GLN A 1008 -37.02 6.02 -9.65
CA GLN A 1008 -36.03 5.01 -10.04
C GLN A 1008 -36.63 3.64 -10.34
N CYS A 1009 -36.03 2.90 -11.27
CA CYS A 1009 -36.32 1.48 -11.44
C CYS A 1009 -35.97 0.71 -10.15
N PRO A 1010 -36.87 -0.12 -9.60
CA PRO A 1010 -36.64 -0.80 -8.33
C PRO A 1010 -35.59 -1.92 -8.43
N ALA A 1011 -35.38 -2.52 -9.61
CA ALA A 1011 -34.45 -3.63 -9.78
C ALA A 1011 -32.98 -3.21 -9.91
N CYS A 1012 -32.72 -2.04 -10.52
CA CYS A 1012 -31.36 -1.51 -10.66
C CYS A 1012 -31.15 -0.21 -9.89
N HIS A 1013 -32.11 0.23 -9.07
CA HIS A 1013 -32.06 1.50 -8.32
C HIS A 1013 -31.56 2.67 -9.18
N GLY A 1014 -32.11 2.84 -10.39
CA GLY A 1014 -31.76 3.96 -11.27
C GLY A 1014 -30.41 3.87 -11.99
N TYR A 1015 -29.62 2.82 -11.78
CA TYR A 1015 -28.34 2.62 -12.50
C TYR A 1015 -28.54 2.24 -13.97
N GLY A 1016 -29.65 1.59 -14.31
CA GLY A 1016 -29.97 1.13 -15.67
C GLY A 1016 -29.31 -0.21 -16.05
N TYR A 1017 -28.25 -0.60 -15.34
CA TYR A 1017 -27.51 -1.85 -15.54
C TYR A 1017 -27.30 -2.58 -14.21
N LYS A 1018 -26.90 -3.85 -14.28
CA LYS A 1018 -26.36 -4.61 -13.16
C LYS A 1018 -24.88 -4.87 -13.44
N THR A 1019 -24.06 -4.72 -12.41
CA THR A 1019 -22.64 -5.11 -12.48
C THR A 1019 -22.55 -6.60 -12.17
N ILE A 1020 -21.86 -7.35 -13.02
CA ILE A 1020 -21.50 -8.73 -12.79
C ILE A 1020 -20.01 -8.74 -12.44
N GLU A 1021 -19.72 -9.19 -11.23
CA GLU A 1021 -18.36 -9.48 -10.82
C GLU A 1021 -17.97 -10.85 -11.37
N VAL A 1022 -16.90 -10.88 -12.14
CA VAL A 1022 -16.34 -12.10 -12.72
C VAL A 1022 -14.92 -12.25 -12.20
N PRO A 1023 -14.55 -13.40 -11.59
CA PRO A 1023 -13.18 -13.62 -11.15
C PRO A 1023 -12.21 -13.44 -12.32
N PHE A 1024 -11.10 -12.72 -12.09
CA PHE A 1024 -10.01 -12.46 -13.05
C PHE A 1024 -10.31 -11.50 -14.22
N MET A 1025 -11.48 -10.84 -14.24
CA MET A 1025 -11.81 -9.85 -15.27
C MET A 1025 -12.27 -8.52 -14.65
N PRO A 1026 -12.14 -7.38 -15.37
CA PRO A 1026 -12.81 -6.14 -14.99
C PRO A 1026 -14.32 -6.34 -14.86
N GLU A 1027 -14.94 -5.62 -13.91
CA GLU A 1027 -16.39 -5.62 -13.71
C GLU A 1027 -17.15 -5.36 -15.01
N MET A 1028 -18.05 -6.27 -15.37
CA MET A 1028 -18.85 -6.15 -16.59
C MET A 1028 -20.26 -5.64 -16.27
N LYS A 1029 -20.83 -4.80 -17.14
CA LYS A 1029 -22.17 -4.23 -16.95
C LYS A 1029 -23.14 -4.86 -17.93
N THR A 1030 -24.22 -5.45 -17.43
CA THR A 1030 -25.32 -5.97 -18.25
C THR A 1030 -26.57 -5.10 -18.08
N LYS A 1031 -27.37 -4.96 -19.14
CA LYS A 1031 -28.60 -4.16 -19.09
C LYS A 1031 -29.56 -4.72 -18.03
N CYS A 1032 -30.19 -3.84 -17.26
CA CYS A 1032 -31.15 -4.26 -16.24
C CYS A 1032 -32.33 -5.00 -16.89
N SER A 1033 -32.64 -6.21 -16.41
CA SER A 1033 -33.73 -7.03 -16.94
C SER A 1033 -35.11 -6.37 -16.87
N MET A 1034 -35.34 -5.49 -15.87
CA MET A 1034 -36.63 -4.84 -15.67
C MET A 1034 -36.82 -3.57 -16.51
N CYS A 1035 -35.88 -2.62 -16.44
CA CYS A 1035 -36.03 -1.35 -17.18
C CYS A 1035 -35.35 -1.37 -18.55
N LYS A 1036 -34.58 -2.41 -18.89
CA LYS A 1036 -33.81 -2.53 -20.13
C LYS A 1036 -32.93 -1.30 -20.42
N GLY A 1037 -32.29 -0.76 -19.38
CA GLY A 1037 -31.42 0.43 -19.49
C GLY A 1037 -32.12 1.77 -19.24
N LYS A 1038 -33.46 1.82 -19.19
CA LYS A 1038 -34.22 3.10 -19.12
C LYS A 1038 -34.14 3.84 -17.79
N LYS A 1039 -33.54 3.27 -16.75
CA LYS A 1039 -33.35 3.84 -15.38
C LYS A 1039 -34.61 4.15 -14.56
N PHE A 1040 -35.77 4.36 -15.18
CA PHE A 1040 -37.01 4.76 -14.51
C PHE A 1040 -37.98 3.60 -14.25
N HIS A 1041 -38.93 3.86 -13.35
CA HIS A 1041 -40.11 3.03 -13.15
C HIS A 1041 -41.06 3.10 -14.36
N SER A 1042 -41.72 1.99 -14.71
CA SER A 1042 -42.50 1.86 -15.96
C SER A 1042 -43.65 2.90 -16.10
N PRO A 1043 -44.50 3.13 -15.08
CA PRO A 1043 -45.50 4.21 -15.06
C PRO A 1043 -44.99 5.62 -15.40
N ILE A 1044 -43.74 5.96 -15.05
CA ILE A 1044 -43.17 7.29 -15.32
C ILE A 1044 -42.93 7.47 -16.82
N LEU A 1045 -42.57 6.39 -17.52
CA LEU A 1045 -42.28 6.39 -18.96
C LEU A 1045 -43.54 6.59 -19.82
N GLN A 1046 -44.74 6.55 -19.23
CA GLN A 1046 -46.00 6.86 -19.92
C GLN A 1046 -46.25 8.36 -20.05
N ILE A 1047 -45.56 9.20 -19.27
CA ILE A 1047 -45.67 10.66 -19.38
C ILE A 1047 -44.82 11.12 -20.56
N LEU A 1048 -45.44 11.86 -21.47
CA LEU A 1048 -44.82 12.36 -22.69
C LEU A 1048 -44.74 13.89 -22.66
N TYR A 1049 -43.61 14.43 -23.11
CA TYR A 1049 -43.41 15.83 -23.44
C TYR A 1049 -43.06 15.94 -24.93
N LYS A 1050 -43.83 16.70 -25.71
CA LYS A 1050 -43.74 16.75 -27.19
C LYS A 1050 -43.61 15.35 -27.83
N GLY A 1051 -44.40 14.38 -27.35
CA GLY A 1051 -44.44 13.01 -27.88
C GLY A 1051 -43.29 12.09 -27.45
N LYS A 1052 -42.39 12.53 -26.56
CA LYS A 1052 -41.25 11.74 -26.06
C LYS A 1052 -41.28 11.60 -24.55
N ASN A 1053 -40.93 10.43 -24.03
CA ASN A 1053 -40.78 10.23 -22.59
C ASN A 1053 -39.39 10.70 -22.11
N ILE A 1054 -39.21 10.80 -20.79
CA ILE A 1054 -37.98 11.31 -20.20
C ILE A 1054 -36.76 10.44 -20.50
N SER A 1055 -36.90 9.11 -20.60
CA SER A 1055 -35.78 8.23 -20.97
C SER A 1055 -35.33 8.47 -22.40
N GLN A 1056 -36.27 8.65 -23.33
CA GLN A 1056 -35.95 8.94 -24.73
C GLN A 1056 -35.22 10.28 -24.89
N ILE A 1057 -35.61 11.30 -24.12
CA ILE A 1057 -34.91 12.59 -24.13
C ILE A 1057 -33.51 12.46 -23.54
N LEU A 1058 -33.31 11.65 -22.50
CA LEU A 1058 -31.98 11.38 -21.97
C LEU A 1058 -31.07 10.64 -22.97
N ASP A 1059 -31.63 9.90 -23.91
CA ASP A 1059 -30.87 9.23 -24.97
C ASP A 1059 -30.52 10.16 -26.15
N PHE A 1060 -31.09 11.38 -26.22
CA PHE A 1060 -30.72 12.36 -27.24
C PHE A 1060 -29.28 12.82 -27.07
N SER A 1061 -28.58 12.93 -28.20
CA SER A 1061 -27.34 13.70 -28.31
C SER A 1061 -27.58 15.17 -28.00
N MET A 1062 -26.53 15.91 -27.62
CA MET A 1062 -26.63 17.35 -27.39
C MET A 1062 -27.15 18.09 -28.64
N GLU A 1063 -26.75 17.68 -29.85
CA GLU A 1063 -27.25 18.27 -31.11
C GLU A 1063 -28.77 18.05 -31.30
N GLU A 1064 -29.26 16.82 -31.08
CA GLU A 1064 -30.69 16.50 -31.15
C GLU A 1064 -31.49 17.24 -30.06
N ALA A 1065 -30.92 17.32 -28.85
CA ALA A 1065 -31.54 18.01 -27.73
C ALA A 1065 -31.63 19.53 -27.96
N LEU A 1066 -30.64 20.14 -28.62
CA LEU A 1066 -30.68 21.56 -28.99
C LEU A 1066 -31.88 21.83 -29.89
N LEU A 1067 -32.05 21.03 -30.95
CA LEU A 1067 -33.17 21.14 -31.89
C LEU A 1067 -34.52 20.94 -31.18
N PHE A 1068 -34.59 20.02 -30.22
CA PHE A 1068 -35.82 19.73 -29.48
C PHE A 1068 -36.21 20.84 -28.48
N PHE A 1069 -35.23 21.54 -27.89
CA PHE A 1069 -35.42 22.57 -26.87
C PHE A 1069 -35.15 24.01 -27.36
N LEU A 1070 -35.25 24.29 -28.67
CA LEU A 1070 -35.01 25.63 -29.25
C LEU A 1070 -35.85 26.75 -28.60
N GLU A 1071 -37.08 26.45 -28.17
CA GLU A 1071 -37.98 27.41 -27.52
C GLU A 1071 -37.56 27.77 -26.09
N HIS A 1072 -36.75 26.94 -25.43
CA HIS A 1072 -36.37 27.11 -24.02
C HIS A 1072 -34.96 27.69 -23.89
N LYS A 1073 -34.84 29.03 -24.04
CA LYS A 1073 -33.56 29.76 -24.07
C LYS A 1073 -32.51 29.28 -23.06
N LYS A 1074 -32.89 29.05 -21.81
CA LYS A 1074 -31.98 28.57 -20.75
C LYS A 1074 -31.39 27.19 -21.08
N ILE A 1075 -32.22 26.24 -21.50
CA ILE A 1075 -31.79 24.89 -21.89
C ILE A 1075 -30.92 24.96 -23.16
N SER A 1076 -31.36 25.73 -24.16
CA SER A 1076 -30.66 25.84 -25.45
C SER A 1076 -29.25 26.42 -25.28
N GLN A 1077 -29.08 27.46 -24.44
CA GLN A 1077 -27.77 28.07 -24.16
C GLN A 1077 -26.79 27.09 -23.51
N ILE A 1078 -27.29 26.32 -22.54
CA ILE A 1078 -26.49 25.31 -21.85
C ILE A 1078 -26.03 24.24 -22.84
N ILE A 1079 -26.95 23.70 -23.65
CA ILE A 1079 -26.65 22.68 -24.67
C ILE A 1079 -25.69 23.21 -25.75
N GLN A 1080 -25.88 24.45 -26.22
CA GLN A 1080 -25.00 25.10 -27.20
C GLN A 1080 -23.55 25.14 -26.70
N SER A 1081 -23.34 25.38 -25.40
CA SER A 1081 -22.00 25.40 -24.81
C SER A 1081 -21.29 24.05 -24.94
N PHE A 1082 -22.01 22.92 -24.85
CA PHE A 1082 -21.41 21.60 -25.10
C PHE A 1082 -21.03 21.41 -26.57
N ILE A 1083 -21.89 21.84 -27.50
CA ILE A 1083 -21.65 21.74 -28.94
C ILE A 1083 -20.44 22.56 -29.36
N ASP A 1084 -20.31 23.79 -28.84
CA ASP A 1084 -19.18 24.68 -29.09
C ASP A 1084 -17.83 24.06 -28.66
N ILE A 1085 -17.84 23.24 -27.60
CA ILE A 1085 -16.67 22.53 -27.07
C ILE A 1085 -16.46 21.17 -27.76
N GLY A 1086 -17.27 20.85 -28.77
CA GLY A 1086 -17.13 19.62 -29.56
C GLY A 1086 -17.78 18.39 -28.93
N LEU A 1087 -18.63 18.56 -27.91
CA LEU A 1087 -19.35 17.47 -27.24
C LEU A 1087 -20.78 17.27 -27.76
N GLY A 1088 -21.05 17.71 -28.99
CA GLY A 1088 -22.37 17.63 -29.63
C GLY A 1088 -22.95 16.21 -29.70
N TYR A 1089 -22.08 15.21 -29.78
CA TYR A 1089 -22.44 13.80 -29.94
C TYR A 1089 -22.82 13.08 -28.63
N ILE A 1090 -22.41 13.61 -27.47
CA ILE A 1090 -22.65 12.97 -26.17
C ILE A 1090 -24.14 13.01 -25.86
N SER A 1091 -24.69 11.93 -25.30
CA SER A 1091 -26.09 11.93 -24.87
C SER A 1091 -26.28 12.59 -23.49
N LEU A 1092 -27.43 13.23 -23.28
CA LEU A 1092 -27.76 13.91 -22.01
C LEU A 1092 -27.66 12.98 -20.79
N GLY A 1093 -28.05 11.72 -20.97
CA GLY A 1093 -28.09 10.67 -19.96
C GLY A 1093 -26.87 9.75 -19.94
N GLN A 1094 -25.83 10.02 -20.75
CA GLN A 1094 -24.60 9.22 -20.79
C GLN A 1094 -23.97 9.15 -19.41
N SER A 1095 -23.56 7.95 -19.01
CA SER A 1095 -22.93 7.74 -17.72
C SER A 1095 -21.56 8.43 -17.67
N SER A 1096 -21.27 9.15 -16.59
CA SER A 1096 -19.94 9.76 -16.39
C SER A 1096 -18.79 8.76 -16.36
N LEU A 1097 -19.06 7.51 -15.99
CA LEU A 1097 -18.07 6.42 -15.99
C LEU A 1097 -17.70 5.92 -17.39
N THR A 1098 -18.50 6.25 -18.42
CA THR A 1098 -18.23 5.88 -19.81
C THR A 1098 -17.67 7.05 -20.61
N LEU A 1099 -17.35 8.16 -19.94
CA LEU A 1099 -16.72 9.32 -20.55
C LEU A 1099 -15.21 9.20 -20.42
N SER A 1100 -14.49 9.57 -21.48
CA SER A 1100 -13.04 9.77 -21.43
C SER A 1100 -12.67 10.92 -20.49
N GLY A 1101 -11.42 10.94 -20.02
CA GLY A 1101 -10.90 12.03 -19.19
C GLY A 1101 -11.03 13.40 -19.85
N GLY A 1102 -10.72 13.47 -21.16
CA GLY A 1102 -10.88 14.69 -21.96
C GLY A 1102 -12.35 15.13 -22.12
N GLU A 1103 -13.29 14.21 -22.36
CA GLU A 1103 -14.73 14.55 -22.37
C GLU A 1103 -15.18 15.07 -21.01
N ALA A 1104 -14.79 14.41 -19.93
CA ALA A 1104 -15.12 14.84 -18.57
C ALA A 1104 -14.61 16.26 -18.27
N GLN A 1105 -13.40 16.58 -18.72
CA GLN A 1105 -12.79 17.90 -18.57
C GLN A 1105 -13.54 18.97 -19.39
N ARG A 1106 -13.85 18.67 -20.65
CA ARG A 1106 -14.61 19.56 -21.55
C ARG A 1106 -16.01 19.86 -21.03
N ILE A 1107 -16.68 18.91 -20.37
CA ILE A 1107 -17.98 19.15 -19.73
C ILE A 1107 -17.85 20.13 -18.54
N LYS A 1108 -16.78 20.02 -17.75
CA LYS A 1108 -16.51 20.98 -16.67
C LYS A 1108 -16.26 22.38 -17.22
N LEU A 1109 -15.50 22.48 -18.31
CA LEU A 1109 -15.28 23.73 -19.03
C LEU A 1109 -16.61 24.31 -19.55
N ALA A 1110 -17.50 23.47 -20.10
CA ALA A 1110 -18.83 23.88 -20.56
C ALA A 1110 -19.68 24.47 -19.43
N ALA A 1111 -19.65 23.84 -18.25
CA ALA A 1111 -20.37 24.32 -17.08
C ALA A 1111 -19.86 25.69 -16.60
N GLU A 1112 -18.55 25.92 -16.66
CA GLU A 1112 -17.95 27.21 -16.26
C GLU A 1112 -18.24 28.34 -17.25
N LEU A 1113 -18.29 28.04 -18.56
CA LEU A 1113 -18.64 29.04 -19.59
C LEU A 1113 -20.06 29.60 -19.43
N GLN A 1114 -20.94 28.90 -18.73
CA GLN A 1114 -22.33 29.31 -18.48
C GLN A 1114 -22.47 30.28 -17.32
N MET A 1115 -21.50 30.37 -16.43
CA MET A 1115 -21.58 31.25 -15.27
C MET A 1115 -21.28 32.69 -15.71
N PRO A 1116 -22.25 33.62 -15.65
CA PRO A 1116 -21.95 35.03 -15.88
C PRO A 1116 -21.05 35.51 -14.74
N ASN A 1117 -19.77 35.77 -15.03
CA ASN A 1117 -18.83 36.21 -14.02
C ASN A 1117 -18.11 37.50 -14.46
N PRO A 1118 -18.40 38.65 -13.83
CA PRO A 1118 -17.74 39.92 -14.13
C PRO A 1118 -16.32 40.00 -13.53
N GLN A 1119 -15.89 39.00 -12.75
CA GLN A 1119 -14.61 39.02 -12.04
C GLN A 1119 -13.50 38.31 -12.83
N HIS A 1120 -12.27 38.85 -12.76
CA HIS A 1120 -11.09 38.21 -13.33
C HIS A 1120 -10.85 36.85 -12.67
N THR A 1121 -10.85 35.80 -13.51
CA THR A 1121 -10.76 34.40 -13.09
C THR A 1121 -9.51 33.78 -13.71
N LEU A 1122 -8.76 33.02 -12.90
CA LEU A 1122 -7.63 32.22 -13.34
C LEU A 1122 -8.07 30.76 -13.56
N TYR A 1123 -7.95 30.27 -14.79
CA TYR A 1123 -8.27 28.89 -15.17
C TYR A 1123 -7.01 28.04 -15.21
N LEU A 1124 -6.99 26.95 -14.45
CA LEU A 1124 -5.96 25.92 -14.46
C LEU A 1124 -6.48 24.68 -15.18
N LEU A 1125 -5.82 24.28 -16.27
CA LEU A 1125 -6.20 23.15 -17.11
C LEU A 1125 -5.07 22.11 -17.17
N ASP A 1126 -5.40 20.85 -16.87
CA ASP A 1126 -4.43 19.76 -16.90
C ASP A 1126 -4.59 18.95 -18.20
N GLU A 1127 -3.64 19.06 -19.13
CA GLU A 1127 -3.59 18.39 -20.44
C GLU A 1127 -4.95 18.38 -21.19
N PRO A 1128 -5.48 19.55 -21.61
CA PRO A 1128 -6.80 19.65 -22.20
C PRO A 1128 -6.91 19.09 -23.64
N SER A 1129 -5.79 18.82 -24.30
CA SER A 1129 -5.75 18.22 -25.64
C SER A 1129 -5.79 16.68 -25.63
N THR A 1130 -5.67 16.03 -24.48
CA THR A 1130 -5.63 14.57 -24.41
C THR A 1130 -6.86 13.95 -25.08
N GLY A 1131 -6.61 12.99 -25.99
CA GLY A 1131 -7.65 12.29 -26.75
C GLY A 1131 -8.45 13.17 -27.72
N LEU A 1132 -7.93 14.35 -28.08
CA LEU A 1132 -8.51 15.19 -29.12
C LEU A 1132 -7.85 14.95 -30.47
N HIS A 1133 -8.71 14.89 -31.49
CA HIS A 1133 -8.26 14.98 -32.86
C HIS A 1133 -7.83 16.42 -33.17
N ILE A 1134 -6.89 16.60 -34.11
CA ILE A 1134 -6.31 17.90 -34.50
C ILE A 1134 -7.41 18.95 -34.80
N SER A 1135 -8.50 18.57 -35.47
CA SER A 1135 -9.63 19.46 -35.74
C SER A 1135 -10.37 19.96 -34.49
N ASP A 1136 -10.36 19.18 -33.40
CA ASP A 1136 -11.01 19.54 -32.14
C ASP A 1136 -10.09 20.41 -31.28
N ILE A 1137 -8.77 20.31 -31.44
CA ILE A 1137 -7.79 21.22 -30.82
C ILE A 1137 -8.03 22.67 -31.26
N GLN A 1138 -8.34 22.90 -32.54
CA GLN A 1138 -8.70 24.24 -33.02
C GLN A 1138 -9.95 24.80 -32.29
N LYS A 1139 -10.97 23.97 -32.05
CA LYS A 1139 -12.17 24.40 -31.31
C LYS A 1139 -11.81 24.78 -29.87
N LEU A 1140 -10.93 23.99 -29.25
CA LEU A 1140 -10.42 24.25 -27.91
C LEU A 1140 -9.66 25.60 -27.83
N ILE A 1141 -8.78 25.89 -28.79
CA ILE A 1141 -8.06 27.18 -28.86
C ILE A 1141 -9.03 28.34 -29.03
N ASN A 1142 -10.07 28.19 -29.87
CA ASN A 1142 -11.09 29.23 -30.02
C ASN A 1142 -11.82 29.55 -28.70
N ILE A 1143 -11.97 28.56 -27.81
CA ILE A 1143 -12.55 28.75 -26.47
C ILE A 1143 -11.59 29.49 -25.55
N PHE A 1144 -10.30 29.17 -25.62
CA PHE A 1144 -9.27 29.90 -24.87
C PHE A 1144 -9.25 31.38 -25.29
N ASP A 1145 -9.34 31.68 -26.58
CA ASP A 1145 -9.47 33.05 -27.10
C ASP A 1145 -10.73 33.75 -26.55
N ARG A 1146 -11.87 33.06 -26.47
CA ARG A 1146 -13.11 33.61 -25.88
C ARG A 1146 -12.98 33.91 -24.39
N LEU A 1147 -12.24 33.11 -23.64
CA LEU A 1147 -12.00 33.34 -22.22
C LEU A 1147 -11.01 34.49 -21.99
N ILE A 1148 -9.93 34.53 -22.78
CA ILE A 1148 -8.90 35.57 -22.70
C ILE A 1148 -9.46 36.93 -23.11
N SER A 1149 -10.25 37.00 -24.18
CA SER A 1149 -10.93 38.23 -24.62
C SER A 1149 -11.94 38.80 -23.60
N LYS A 1150 -12.44 37.97 -22.68
CA LYS A 1150 -13.24 38.42 -21.51
C LYS A 1150 -12.38 38.94 -20.35
N GLY A 1151 -11.06 38.98 -20.51
CA GLY A 1151 -10.11 39.38 -19.48
C GLY A 1151 -9.90 38.30 -18.42
N HIS A 1152 -9.79 37.03 -18.81
CA HIS A 1152 -9.43 35.93 -17.92
C HIS A 1152 -8.02 35.40 -18.24
N THR A 1153 -7.38 34.78 -17.26
CA THR A 1153 -6.04 34.19 -17.41
C THR A 1153 -6.15 32.67 -17.49
N ILE A 1154 -5.39 32.05 -18.40
CA ILE A 1154 -5.37 30.59 -18.55
C ILE A 1154 -3.95 30.09 -18.35
N ILE A 1155 -3.79 29.14 -17.44
CA ILE A 1155 -2.57 28.36 -17.25
C ILE A 1155 -2.90 26.90 -17.56
N LEU A 1156 -2.14 26.30 -18.47
CA LEU A 1156 -2.35 24.90 -18.88
C LEU A 1156 -1.07 24.09 -18.77
N VAL A 1157 -1.20 22.81 -18.45
CA VAL A 1157 -0.12 21.82 -18.59
C VAL A 1157 -0.27 21.14 -19.94
N GLU A 1158 0.78 21.11 -20.75
CA GLU A 1158 0.71 20.51 -22.07
C GLU A 1158 2.02 19.91 -22.60
N HIS A 1159 1.83 18.96 -23.50
CA HIS A 1159 2.83 18.28 -24.32
C HIS A 1159 2.51 18.41 -25.83
N HIS A 1160 1.28 18.77 -26.21
CA HIS A 1160 0.89 18.90 -27.61
C HIS A 1160 1.48 20.16 -28.24
N LEU A 1161 2.34 19.97 -29.25
CA LEU A 1161 3.09 21.06 -29.90
C LEU A 1161 2.18 22.13 -30.51
N ASP A 1162 1.04 21.76 -31.11
CA ASP A 1162 0.10 22.75 -31.66
C ASP A 1162 -0.57 23.65 -30.60
N VAL A 1163 -0.68 23.19 -29.35
CA VAL A 1163 -1.17 24.05 -28.26
C VAL A 1163 -0.04 24.92 -27.73
N ILE A 1164 1.14 24.33 -27.53
CA ILE A 1164 2.34 25.02 -27.03
C ILE A 1164 2.75 26.16 -27.97
N LYS A 1165 2.74 25.93 -29.30
CA LYS A 1165 3.12 26.95 -30.30
C LYS A 1165 2.18 28.16 -30.32
N ASN A 1166 0.95 28.00 -29.81
CA ASN A 1166 -0.06 29.06 -29.74
C ASN A 1166 -0.13 29.72 -28.35
N ALA A 1167 0.73 29.33 -27.41
CA ALA A 1167 0.84 29.95 -26.09
C ALA A 1167 1.51 31.33 -26.17
N ASP A 1168 1.07 32.27 -25.33
CA ASP A 1168 1.73 33.57 -25.21
C ASP A 1168 3.01 33.49 -24.38
N TRP A 1169 3.01 32.58 -23.40
CA TRP A 1169 4.11 32.37 -22.47
C TRP A 1169 4.27 30.89 -22.15
N ILE A 1170 5.51 30.44 -22.01
CA ILE A 1170 5.85 29.05 -21.68
C ILE A 1170 6.72 29.04 -20.43
N ILE A 1171 6.45 28.09 -19.54
CA ILE A 1171 7.31 27.74 -18.40
C ILE A 1171 7.77 26.29 -18.64
N ASP A 1172 9.01 26.09 -19.04
CA ASP A 1172 9.57 24.75 -19.31
C ASP A 1172 10.28 24.19 -18.06
N MET A 1173 9.81 23.04 -17.61
CA MET A 1173 10.29 22.36 -16.40
C MET A 1173 11.26 21.22 -16.76
N GLY A 1174 12.38 21.10 -16.05
CA GLY A 1174 13.34 20.02 -16.29
C GLY A 1174 14.63 20.16 -15.48
N PRO A 1175 15.80 19.76 -16.04
CA PRO A 1175 16.00 19.23 -17.40
C PRO A 1175 15.47 17.80 -17.59
N GLU A 1176 15.47 16.97 -16.54
CA GLU A 1176 14.94 15.60 -16.57
C GLU A 1176 13.76 15.42 -15.58
N GLY A 1177 13.27 14.19 -15.41
CA GLY A 1177 12.26 13.83 -14.41
C GLY A 1177 12.85 13.40 -13.07
N GLY A 1178 12.01 13.37 -12.03
CA GLY A 1178 12.39 12.84 -10.71
C GLY A 1178 13.32 13.79 -9.94
N GLU A 1179 14.36 13.23 -9.31
CA GLU A 1179 15.35 14.00 -8.52
C GLU A 1179 16.24 14.90 -9.36
N LYS A 1180 16.46 14.55 -10.64
CA LYS A 1180 17.21 15.36 -11.61
C LYS A 1180 16.35 16.46 -12.27
N GLY A 1181 15.08 16.55 -11.88
CA GLY A 1181 14.14 17.57 -12.33
C GLY A 1181 13.83 18.61 -11.26
N GLY A 1182 12.69 19.29 -11.40
CA GLY A 1182 12.19 20.22 -10.41
C GLY A 1182 12.75 21.64 -10.50
N ASN A 1183 13.43 21.96 -11.60
CA ASN A 1183 13.89 23.30 -11.93
C ASN A 1183 13.16 23.86 -13.16
N VAL A 1184 13.21 25.17 -13.33
CA VAL A 1184 12.75 25.84 -14.55
C VAL A 1184 13.95 25.94 -15.50
N ASN A 1185 13.89 25.27 -16.65
CA ASN A 1185 14.95 25.35 -17.67
C ASN A 1185 14.95 26.73 -18.33
N VAL A 1186 13.76 27.17 -18.73
CA VAL A 1186 13.51 28.44 -19.39
C VAL A 1186 12.05 28.83 -19.18
N GLN A 1187 11.80 30.11 -19.04
CA GLN A 1187 10.45 30.68 -19.12
C GLN A 1187 10.49 31.88 -20.03
N GLY A 1188 9.53 32.02 -20.93
CA GLY A 1188 9.66 32.95 -22.05
C GLY A 1188 8.53 32.86 -23.06
N THR A 1189 8.62 33.67 -24.11
CA THR A 1189 7.80 33.46 -25.31
C THR A 1189 8.22 32.17 -26.03
N VAL A 1190 7.42 31.74 -27.02
CA VAL A 1190 7.76 30.57 -27.86
C VAL A 1190 9.17 30.70 -28.45
N TYR A 1191 9.54 31.91 -28.89
CA TYR A 1191 10.87 32.20 -29.45
C TYR A 1191 11.99 32.03 -28.41
N ASP A 1192 11.80 32.53 -27.19
CA ASP A 1192 12.81 32.41 -26.12
C ASP A 1192 13.08 30.94 -25.78
N VAL A 1193 12.02 30.13 -25.70
CA VAL A 1193 12.14 28.68 -25.43
C VAL A 1193 12.85 27.95 -26.58
N GLN A 1194 12.60 28.32 -27.84
CA GLN A 1194 13.30 27.77 -29.01
C GLN A 1194 14.82 28.02 -29.01
N GLN A 1195 15.28 29.13 -28.40
CA GLN A 1195 16.70 29.44 -28.29
C GLN A 1195 17.40 28.69 -27.15
N CYS A 1196 16.65 28.13 -26.19
CA CYS A 1196 17.23 27.42 -25.06
C CYS A 1196 17.66 25.99 -25.45
N SER A 1197 18.97 25.74 -25.48
CA SER A 1197 19.54 24.43 -25.82
C SER A 1197 19.21 23.33 -24.79
N GLN A 1198 18.99 23.71 -23.52
CA GLN A 1198 18.63 22.78 -22.44
C GLN A 1198 17.15 22.38 -22.46
N SER A 1199 16.31 23.11 -23.21
CA SER A 1199 14.87 22.83 -23.32
C SER A 1199 14.59 21.80 -24.42
N TYR A 1200 14.14 20.60 -24.02
CA TYR A 1200 13.66 19.61 -24.99
C TYR A 1200 12.44 20.11 -25.77
N THR A 1201 11.56 20.86 -25.10
CA THR A 1201 10.40 21.49 -25.76
C THR A 1201 10.86 22.53 -26.80
N GLY A 1202 11.88 23.33 -26.48
CA GLY A 1202 12.48 24.30 -27.41
C GLY A 1202 13.07 23.64 -28.67
N GLN A 1203 13.80 22.54 -28.50
CA GLN A 1203 14.37 21.78 -29.62
C GLN A 1203 13.28 21.27 -30.58
N LEU A 1204 12.19 20.72 -30.04
CA LEU A 1204 11.05 20.22 -30.83
C LEU A 1204 10.30 21.35 -31.54
N LEU A 1205 10.05 22.46 -30.85
CA LEU A 1205 9.42 23.65 -31.45
C LEU A 1205 10.25 24.22 -32.60
N LYS A 1206 11.58 24.12 -32.53
CA LYS A 1206 12.48 24.54 -33.60
C LYS A 1206 12.40 23.62 -34.83
N GLN A 1207 12.28 22.30 -34.63
CA GLN A 1207 12.10 21.33 -35.71
C GLN A 1207 10.78 21.55 -36.45
N CYS A 1208 9.66 21.73 -35.74
CA CYS A 1208 8.35 21.97 -36.38
C CYS A 1208 8.35 23.22 -37.28
N TYR A 1209 9.03 24.30 -36.87
CA TYR A 1209 9.13 25.51 -37.68
C TYR A 1209 9.99 25.33 -38.95
N ILE A 1210 10.94 24.40 -38.94
CA ILE A 1210 11.75 24.08 -40.12
C ILE A 1210 10.90 23.24 -41.09
N ASP A 1211 10.17 22.24 -40.59
CA ASP A 1211 9.32 21.37 -41.41
C ASP A 1211 8.08 22.07 -42.00
N GLU A 1212 7.56 23.14 -41.38
CA GLU A 1212 6.46 23.95 -41.95
C GLU A 1212 6.93 24.91 -43.07
N ASN A 1213 8.24 25.18 -43.18
CA ASN A 1213 8.84 26.07 -44.19
C ASN A 1213 9.48 25.32 -45.38
N ILE A 1214 9.48 23.99 -45.36
CA ILE A 1214 9.90 23.08 -46.44
C ILE A 1214 8.65 22.54 -47.12
#